data_AF-A0A1Q7GBU9-F1
#
_entry.id   AF-A0A1Q7GBU9-F1
#
_cell.length_a   1.000
_cell.length_b   1.000
_cell.length_c   1.000
_cell.angle_alpha   90.00
_cell.angle_beta   90.00
_cell.angle_gamma   90.00
#
_symmetry.space_group_name_H-M   'P 1'
#
loop_
_entity.id
_entity.type
_entity.pdbx_description
1 polymer ?
#
loop_
_entity_poly.entity_id
_entity_poly.type
_entity_poly.pdbx_seq_one_letter_code
_entity_poly.pdbx_strand_id
1 'polypeptide(L)'
;MRGEVKVNSQRNQSGVAMIIALFALLLLSVVGLGMMYSTNMETSINGNYRDKQEAFYAALAGLQEARDRIQPSWGDIPAPTALPSTSFQNVIYILSDASTVKPWDPTKKYFDTELCQEKVMGLSGTSGVPCTTIASGSTWYKTYDHSLGGIWNLPNPLDLKWVRITVKGNNMTPVPVNGDNTVADQACWNGANQMSTPSTYTTGCRPKAGVTAIFVTSSGGGYSSSGPAIVITGDGTGATATAVMQPETTGYVASITLTTGGSGYTIAPTVTITGDGTGATATAVLSSTGTVTTTPGAVTSVTMTTGGAYAGPPSPPPTVNFSGGGGTGASAVAVLSSSGTVVTDGYVTAVTVNNGGSGYTSPPTVNFSGGGGSASGAAATAVLGTSGKVVSLNVSSLGTQCYSQASDVVVSFSPGSGSGATAVGVLEPTRSCIYSASVTAAPNCNNKLSSANGYSPPDQKSSVTFNDVGNKSAYGTLHVSTADDKSPSSFLVNYPGHDATGYSASTFSSTLTIYVSPGTTTAWPIHSSQQDCNNIQVTATTGYRLQSITVTDGGSGYTSTPTVNITGGTGDSSGGSTYPTATATLGFPVSSVTVTSGGNHYTSAPTVSFTGGGGGCGVCTPATATASVVTTSTWVYPVDHVTVTAGGSGYTSPPSVSFGSTSGSGAAAMANISGTTATTYPVDHVDVNTGGSGYTSALTTVSFSGGGGMNAAATATIGQQLTGGYSVNTITVNTAGSGYTYDPTITICGTNNAGMFGCPIGSGPGSGATAVSQINGGVKYGKVYLVTALAQTKTGGRSMLQMEVSTPVMGFGFGGALTLDGPNPVIDAMPNSLNFTIKGADKNLCNDIADPDHPAIDGYDDPNASPPTHSVEDIISSLPRPDHYTGSGGTPSVQNGYASLGESMGTPAGLESLINTIYNKTGANHYGNNPSSIALGDCPTHNTSDASCHTIIDYVEGDLTLNGNATGYGTLVVTGTLTMSGNFTWYGLVLVIGDGHMEFNGGGNGQIIGQLIDAKIWDSYTTKTKLSSLGSPTFKWNGGGVNAVQFDHCWSTKLMDAFNWTPPPTTKPLKVLSFRILPY
;
A
#
# COMPACT_ATOMS: atom_id res chain seq x y z
N MET A 1 -44.55 53.73 118.24
CA MET A 1 -44.01 53.38 116.92
C MET A 1 -42.51 53.60 116.92
N ARG A 2 -41.72 52.53 117.02
CA ARG A 2 -40.27 52.56 116.77
C ARG A 2 -39.91 51.18 116.20
N GLY A 3 -39.76 51.13 114.88
CA GLY A 3 -39.36 49.93 114.17
C GLY A 3 -37.84 49.78 114.20
N GLU A 4 -37.36 48.68 114.78
CA GLU A 4 -35.97 48.26 114.68
C GLU A 4 -35.72 47.64 113.30
N VAL A 5 -34.77 48.23 112.56
CA VAL A 5 -34.20 47.64 111.33
C VAL A 5 -33.07 46.70 111.73
N LYS A 6 -33.29 45.39 111.58
CA LYS A 6 -32.24 44.37 111.70
C LYS A 6 -31.38 44.36 110.43
N VAL A 7 -30.13 44.80 110.56
CA VAL A 7 -29.07 44.59 109.56
C VAL A 7 -28.52 43.17 109.73
N ASN A 8 -28.82 42.28 108.79
CA ASN A 8 -28.26 40.93 108.75
C ASN A 8 -26.84 40.97 108.15
N SER A 9 -25.83 40.79 108.99
CA SER A 9 -24.44 40.56 108.58
C SER A 9 -24.31 39.19 107.88
N GLN A 10 -24.18 39.18 106.55
CA GLN A 10 -23.79 37.97 105.81
C GLN A 10 -22.29 37.71 105.98
N ARG A 11 -21.94 36.75 106.85
CA ARG A 11 -20.54 36.37 107.14
C ARG A 11 -20.13 34.96 106.69
N ASN A 12 -20.84 34.33 105.74
CA ASN A 12 -20.60 32.93 105.34
C ASN A 12 -20.48 32.64 103.82
N GLN A 13 -20.10 33.61 102.98
CA GLN A 13 -20.00 33.36 101.51
C GLN A 13 -18.57 33.14 100.96
N SER A 14 -17.52 33.26 101.78
CA SER A 14 -16.12 33.17 101.30
C SER A 14 -15.73 31.78 100.76
N GLY A 15 -16.31 30.70 101.30
CA GLY A 15 -16.02 29.32 100.86
C GLY A 15 -16.65 28.96 99.52
N VAL A 16 -17.89 29.40 99.28
CA VAL A 16 -18.60 29.15 98.00
C VAL A 16 -17.95 29.96 96.87
N ALA A 17 -17.54 31.21 97.15
CA ALA A 17 -16.81 32.02 96.17
C ALA A 17 -15.48 31.36 95.75
N MET A 18 -14.75 30.75 96.69
CA MET A 18 -13.50 30.03 96.39
C MET A 18 -13.76 28.75 95.56
N ILE A 19 -14.82 28.00 95.86
CA ILE A 19 -15.18 26.79 95.10
C ILE A 19 -15.61 27.16 93.66
N ILE A 20 -16.42 28.20 93.49
CA ILE A 20 -16.82 28.70 92.16
C ILE A 20 -15.59 29.19 91.39
N ALA A 21 -14.67 29.91 92.05
CA ALA A 21 -13.42 30.35 91.43
C ALA A 21 -12.53 29.17 91.03
N LEU A 22 -12.42 28.12 91.86
CA LEU A 22 -11.67 26.91 91.53
C LEU A 22 -12.31 26.11 90.40
N PHE A 23 -13.63 25.96 90.37
CA PHE A 23 -14.32 25.32 89.25
C PHE A 23 -14.22 26.12 87.95
N ALA A 24 -14.30 27.45 88.03
CA ALA A 24 -14.08 28.33 86.89
C ALA A 24 -12.64 28.24 86.37
N LEU A 25 -11.64 28.23 87.25
CA LEU A 25 -10.24 28.05 86.89
C LEU A 25 -9.96 26.65 86.31
N LEU A 26 -10.58 25.60 86.86
CA LEU A 26 -10.51 24.24 86.32
C LEU A 26 -11.10 24.19 84.91
N LEU A 27 -12.29 24.76 84.70
CA LEU A 27 -12.93 24.86 83.38
C LEU A 27 -12.06 25.63 82.39
N LEU A 28 -11.53 26.78 82.78
CA LEU A 28 -10.62 27.57 81.94
C LEU A 28 -9.33 26.81 81.61
N SER A 29 -8.80 26.01 82.53
CA SER A 29 -7.61 25.18 82.30
C SER A 29 -7.90 24.05 81.31
N VAL A 30 -9.07 23.40 81.40
CA VAL A 30 -9.50 22.36 80.45
C VAL A 30 -9.72 22.96 79.05
N VAL A 31 -10.34 24.14 78.97
CA VAL A 31 -10.52 24.85 77.70
C VAL A 31 -9.15 25.26 77.11
N GLY A 32 -8.24 25.78 77.93
CA GLY A 32 -6.88 26.15 77.52
C GLY A 32 -6.07 24.96 76.99
N LEU A 33 -6.11 23.81 77.67
CA LEU A 33 -5.50 22.58 77.19
C LEU A 33 -6.15 22.08 75.90
N GLY A 34 -7.49 22.12 75.81
CA GLY A 34 -8.23 21.75 74.60
C GLY A 34 -7.84 22.59 73.38
N MET A 35 -7.73 23.91 73.54
CA MET A 35 -7.27 24.81 72.48
C MET A 35 -5.81 24.55 72.08
N MET A 36 -4.93 24.25 73.04
CA MET A 36 -3.53 23.90 72.76
C MET A 36 -3.41 22.58 71.98
N TYR A 37 -4.17 21.54 72.36
CA TYR A 37 -4.22 20.28 71.61
C TYR A 37 -4.79 20.47 70.20
N SER A 38 -5.85 21.27 70.06
CA SER A 38 -6.41 21.62 68.74
C SER A 38 -5.38 22.32 67.86
N THR A 39 -4.67 23.31 68.40
CA THR A 39 -3.65 24.08 67.66
C THR A 39 -2.45 23.21 67.26
N ASN A 40 -2.00 22.32 68.15
CA ASN A 40 -0.93 21.37 67.85
C ASN A 40 -1.34 20.35 66.78
N MET A 41 -2.59 19.89 66.81
CA MET A 41 -3.14 18.99 65.81
C MET A 41 -3.26 19.68 64.45
N GLU A 42 -3.78 20.91 64.39
CA GLU A 42 -3.82 21.72 63.16
C GLU A 42 -2.42 21.99 62.60
N THR A 43 -1.46 22.32 63.46
CA THR A 43 -0.06 22.54 63.05
C THR A 43 0.56 21.26 62.47
N SER A 44 0.30 20.11 63.09
CA SER A 44 0.76 18.80 62.60
C SER A 44 0.09 18.41 61.28
N ILE A 45 -1.22 18.62 61.15
CA ILE A 45 -1.97 18.39 59.90
C ILE A 45 -1.41 19.26 58.78
N ASN A 46 -1.20 20.55 59.04
CA ASN A 46 -0.63 21.48 58.06
C ASN A 46 0.81 21.14 57.69
N GLY A 47 1.62 20.71 58.66
CA GLY A 47 2.98 20.20 58.42
C GLY A 47 2.97 18.99 57.50
N ASN A 48 2.19 17.96 57.83
CA ASN A 48 2.05 16.75 57.03
C ASN A 48 1.49 17.04 55.63
N TYR A 49 0.53 17.95 55.52
CA TYR A 49 -0.03 18.38 54.23
C TYR A 49 1.04 19.06 53.36
N ARG A 50 1.78 20.01 53.92
CA ARG A 50 2.86 20.71 53.20
C ARG A 50 3.96 19.74 52.77
N ASP A 51 4.40 18.85 53.67
CA ASP A 51 5.45 17.87 53.37
C ASP A 51 5.01 16.90 52.27
N LYS A 52 3.72 16.50 52.25
CA LYS A 52 3.16 15.69 51.17
C LYS A 52 3.09 16.45 49.84
N GLN A 53 2.71 17.72 49.86
CA GLN A 53 2.71 18.57 48.67
C GLN A 53 4.12 18.75 48.11
N GLU A 54 5.12 18.97 48.97
CA GLU A 54 6.52 19.09 48.57
C GLU A 54 7.04 17.80 47.91
N ALA A 55 6.76 16.63 48.51
CA ALA A 55 7.07 15.34 47.89
C ALA A 55 6.35 15.17 46.54
N PHE A 56 5.10 15.59 46.43
CA PHE A 56 4.33 15.51 45.18
C PHE A 56 4.98 16.34 44.07
N TYR A 57 5.30 17.61 44.33
CA TYR A 57 5.96 18.46 43.33
C TYR A 57 7.37 17.99 42.99
N ALA A 58 8.12 17.45 43.95
CA ALA A 58 9.44 16.86 43.70
C ALA A 58 9.35 15.63 42.78
N ALA A 59 8.36 14.75 43.00
CA ALA A 59 8.13 13.60 42.11
C ALA A 59 7.68 14.05 40.72
N LEU A 60 6.83 15.09 40.62
CA LEU A 60 6.37 15.64 39.34
C LEU A 60 7.54 16.22 38.55
N ALA A 61 8.44 16.95 39.22
CA ALA A 61 9.65 17.48 38.60
C ALA A 61 10.55 16.34 38.09
N GLY A 62 10.69 15.24 38.83
CA GLY A 62 11.42 14.06 38.37
C GLY A 62 10.81 13.42 37.11
N LEU A 63 9.48 13.34 37.04
CA LEU A 63 8.80 12.85 35.83
C LEU A 63 9.07 13.74 34.61
N GLN A 64 9.03 15.07 34.79
CA GLN A 64 9.29 16.04 33.73
C GLN A 64 10.76 16.01 33.27
N GLU A 65 11.71 15.94 34.21
CA GLU A 65 13.14 15.83 33.92
C GLU A 65 13.45 14.55 33.15
N ALA A 66 12.92 13.41 33.59
CA ALA A 66 13.10 12.14 32.89
C ALA A 66 12.54 12.19 31.46
N ARG A 67 11.38 12.81 31.25
CA ARG A 67 10.76 12.98 29.93
C ARG A 67 11.64 13.79 28.98
N ASP A 68 12.27 14.84 29.49
CA ASP A 68 13.18 15.69 28.71
C ASP A 68 14.49 14.97 28.38
N ARG A 69 15.05 14.23 29.35
CA ARG A 69 16.29 13.48 29.19
C ARG A 69 16.21 12.28 28.26
N ILE A 70 15.02 11.73 28.03
CA ILE A 70 14.79 10.67 27.03
C ILE A 70 14.27 11.22 25.70
N GLN A 71 14.18 12.54 25.54
CA GLN A 71 13.78 13.13 24.27
C GLN A 71 14.83 12.77 23.21
N PRO A 72 14.41 12.23 22.05
CA PRO A 72 15.36 11.69 21.08
C PRO A 72 16.21 12.74 20.35
N SER A 73 15.88 14.03 20.49
CA SER A 73 16.62 15.16 19.93
C SER A 73 17.81 15.59 20.80
N TRP A 74 17.58 15.93 22.08
CA TRP A 74 18.58 16.55 22.97
C TRP A 74 18.79 15.81 24.29
N GLY A 75 18.09 14.69 24.49
CA GLY A 75 18.20 13.88 25.70
C GLY A 75 19.58 13.26 25.87
N ASP A 76 20.09 13.27 27.10
CA ASP A 76 21.36 12.63 27.47
C ASP A 76 21.21 11.15 27.84
N ILE A 77 19.96 10.66 27.93
CA ILE A 77 19.63 9.27 28.22
C ILE A 77 18.97 8.63 26.97
N PRO A 78 19.62 7.63 26.35
CA PRO A 78 18.97 6.80 25.35
C PRO A 78 17.72 6.11 25.93
N ALA A 79 16.57 6.36 25.32
CA ALA A 79 15.31 5.76 25.74
C ALA A 79 15.34 4.21 25.60
N PRO A 80 14.59 3.47 26.45
CA PRO A 80 14.48 2.02 26.32
C PRO A 80 13.93 1.60 24.94
N THR A 81 14.48 0.54 24.35
CA THR A 81 14.13 0.13 22.98
C THR A 81 13.10 -0.99 22.91
N ALA A 82 12.95 -1.77 23.99
CA ALA A 82 12.05 -2.92 24.09
C ALA A 82 11.43 -3.03 25.50
N LEU A 83 10.45 -3.93 25.66
CA LEU A 83 9.81 -4.21 26.94
C LEU A 83 10.83 -4.68 28.01
N PRO A 84 10.55 -4.41 29.30
CA PRO A 84 11.36 -4.91 30.41
C PRO A 84 11.55 -6.43 30.35
N SER A 85 12.80 -6.88 30.42
CA SER A 85 13.17 -8.30 30.40
C SER A 85 14.34 -8.57 31.34
N THR A 86 14.51 -9.82 31.79
CA THR A 86 15.66 -10.21 32.61
C THR A 86 16.98 -10.26 31.82
N SER A 87 16.89 -10.30 30.49
CA SER A 87 18.01 -10.56 29.57
C SER A 87 18.71 -9.29 29.08
N PHE A 88 18.06 -8.13 29.15
CA PHE A 88 18.57 -6.86 28.64
C PHE A 88 18.23 -5.69 29.58
N GLN A 89 19.09 -4.66 29.61
CA GLN A 89 18.96 -3.48 30.48
C GLN A 89 17.89 -2.48 29.98
N ASN A 90 16.65 -2.94 29.81
CA ASN A 90 15.53 -2.14 29.28
C ASN A 90 14.77 -1.35 30.36
N VAL A 91 15.11 -1.52 31.64
CA VAL A 91 14.61 -0.68 32.74
C VAL A 91 15.66 0.36 33.08
N ILE A 92 15.36 1.65 32.89
CA ILE A 92 16.30 2.72 33.21
C ILE A 92 15.90 3.37 34.53
N TYR A 93 16.85 3.53 35.45
CA TYR A 93 16.70 4.32 36.66
C TYR A 93 17.58 5.57 36.60
N ILE A 94 16.98 6.74 36.78
CA ILE A 94 17.67 7.98 37.12
C ILE A 94 17.70 8.08 38.65
N LEU A 95 18.87 8.22 39.24
CA LEU A 95 19.07 8.21 40.69
C LEU A 95 19.50 9.60 41.14
N SER A 96 18.92 10.08 42.25
CA SER A 96 19.38 11.31 42.90
C SER A 96 20.81 11.19 43.45
N ASP A 97 21.16 10.01 43.97
CA ASP A 97 22.48 9.66 44.50
C ASP A 97 22.63 8.12 44.50
N ALA A 98 23.50 7.59 43.64
CA ALA A 98 23.67 6.14 43.49
C ALA A 98 24.31 5.47 44.72
N SER A 99 24.91 6.23 45.65
CA SER A 99 25.50 5.67 46.87
C SER A 99 24.43 5.27 47.89
N THR A 100 23.33 6.02 47.96
CA THR A 100 22.26 5.84 48.95
C THR A 100 20.95 5.29 48.37
N VAL A 101 20.68 5.53 47.09
CA VAL A 101 19.42 5.13 46.43
C VAL A 101 19.64 3.90 45.54
N LYS A 102 19.04 2.77 45.93
CA LYS A 102 19.10 1.49 45.20
C LYS A 102 17.69 0.89 45.03
N PRO A 103 16.95 1.30 43.99
CA PRO A 103 15.56 0.89 43.80
C PRO A 103 15.36 -0.61 43.55
N TRP A 104 16.40 -1.32 43.13
CA TRP A 104 16.40 -2.77 42.86
C TRP A 104 16.76 -3.64 44.07
N ASP A 105 16.98 -3.08 45.26
CA ASP A 105 17.35 -3.83 46.47
C ASP A 105 16.25 -3.70 47.54
N PRO A 106 15.48 -4.78 47.84
CA PRO A 106 14.34 -4.74 48.75
C PRO A 106 14.72 -4.47 50.21
N THR A 107 16.01 -4.55 50.55
CA THR A 107 16.52 -4.23 51.89
C THR A 107 16.77 -2.73 52.08
N LYS A 108 16.69 -1.93 51.00
CA LYS A 108 17.01 -0.51 51.02
C LYS A 108 15.75 0.33 51.15
N LYS A 109 15.89 1.47 51.85
CA LYS A 109 14.80 2.40 52.19
C LYS A 109 14.01 2.87 50.96
N TYR A 110 14.70 3.09 49.84
CA TYR A 110 14.13 3.65 48.61
C TYR A 110 13.87 2.59 47.54
N PHE A 111 13.57 1.36 47.97
CA PHE A 111 13.16 0.28 47.07
C PHE A 111 11.96 0.68 46.18
N ASP A 112 11.98 0.17 44.95
CA ASP A 112 10.89 0.33 44.00
C ASP A 112 9.71 -0.58 44.35
N THR A 113 8.78 -0.01 45.11
CA THR A 113 7.58 -0.71 45.58
C THR A 113 6.49 -0.87 44.50
N GLU A 114 6.72 -0.39 43.27
CA GLU A 114 5.75 -0.44 42.17
C GLU A 114 6.14 -1.47 41.09
N LEU A 115 7.43 -1.84 40.98
CA LEU A 115 7.93 -2.65 39.86
C LEU A 115 7.17 -3.97 39.61
N CYS A 116 6.76 -4.67 40.67
CA CYS A 116 5.98 -5.91 40.55
C CYS A 116 4.50 -5.69 40.19
N GLN A 117 3.94 -4.49 40.43
CA GLN A 117 2.57 -4.16 40.08
C GLN A 117 2.38 -4.05 38.56
N GLU A 118 3.46 -3.82 37.82
CA GLU A 118 3.44 -3.63 36.37
C GLU A 118 3.53 -4.94 35.57
N LYS A 119 3.48 -6.11 36.23
CA LYS A 119 3.46 -7.43 35.59
C LYS A 119 4.62 -7.69 34.62
N VAL A 120 5.78 -7.10 34.87
CA VAL A 120 6.99 -7.22 34.03
C VAL A 120 7.98 -8.23 34.58
N MET A 121 8.83 -8.79 33.71
CA MET A 121 9.93 -9.69 34.10
C MET A 121 9.51 -10.90 34.96
N GLY A 122 8.27 -11.37 34.79
CA GLY A 122 7.69 -12.47 35.57
C GLY A 122 7.29 -12.10 36.99
N LEU A 123 7.34 -10.81 37.36
CA LEU A 123 6.87 -10.30 38.64
C LEU A 123 5.35 -10.09 38.60
N SER A 124 4.70 -10.26 39.74
CA SER A 124 3.30 -9.94 39.93
C SER A 124 3.07 -9.34 41.32
N GLY A 125 2.25 -8.29 41.37
CA GLY A 125 1.88 -7.58 42.59
C GLY A 125 0.40 -7.75 42.92
N THR A 126 0.05 -7.53 44.18
CA THR A 126 -1.35 -7.35 44.59
C THR A 126 -1.64 -5.86 44.66
N SER A 127 -2.70 -5.41 43.99
CA SER A 127 -3.09 -3.99 43.96
C SER A 127 -3.23 -3.44 45.39
N GLY A 128 -2.57 -2.32 45.66
CA GLY A 128 -2.56 -1.68 46.98
C GLY A 128 -1.60 -2.31 48.01
N VAL A 129 -0.80 -3.32 47.61
CA VAL A 129 0.24 -3.91 48.46
C VAL A 129 1.62 -3.55 47.89
N PRO A 130 2.50 -2.87 48.66
CA PRO A 130 3.85 -2.54 48.19
C PRO A 130 4.64 -3.79 47.77
N CYS A 131 5.33 -3.70 46.63
CA CYS A 131 6.21 -4.78 46.18
C CYS A 131 7.32 -5.05 47.20
N THR A 132 7.68 -6.33 47.33
CA THR A 132 8.82 -6.80 48.15
C THR A 132 9.74 -7.75 47.37
N THR A 133 9.36 -8.12 46.15
CA THR A 133 10.06 -9.08 45.28
C THR A 133 10.76 -8.36 44.12
N ILE A 134 11.87 -8.92 43.65
CA ILE A 134 12.67 -8.39 42.54
C ILE A 134 12.86 -9.41 41.44
N ALA A 135 13.12 -8.94 40.22
CA ALA A 135 13.53 -9.80 39.12
C ALA A 135 14.91 -10.42 39.41
N SER A 136 15.12 -11.66 38.98
CA SER A 136 16.38 -12.36 39.17
C SER A 136 17.52 -11.74 38.33
N GLY A 137 18.72 -11.70 38.90
CA GLY A 137 19.91 -11.14 38.24
C GLY A 137 20.03 -9.61 38.33
N SER A 138 21.11 -9.06 37.78
CA SER A 138 21.41 -7.62 37.75
C SER A 138 21.50 -7.03 36.33
N THR A 139 21.19 -7.82 35.30
CA THR A 139 21.33 -7.46 33.88
C THR A 139 20.12 -6.75 33.29
N TRP A 140 19.05 -6.57 34.06
CA TRP A 140 17.76 -6.09 33.57
C TRP A 140 17.55 -4.58 33.70
N TYR A 141 18.41 -3.88 34.45
CA TYR A 141 18.34 -2.43 34.64
C TYR A 141 19.64 -1.71 34.28
N LYS A 142 19.50 -0.44 33.90
CA LYS A 142 20.58 0.52 33.73
C LYS A 142 20.36 1.71 34.67
N THR A 143 21.42 2.32 35.15
CA THR A 143 21.35 3.45 36.08
C THR A 143 22.06 4.67 35.54
N TYR A 144 21.50 5.84 35.78
CA TYR A 144 22.12 7.15 35.55
C TYR A 144 22.12 7.92 36.86
N ASP A 145 23.31 8.29 37.32
CA ASP A 145 23.48 9.00 38.59
C ASP A 145 23.49 10.51 38.35
N HIS A 146 22.47 11.18 38.87
CA HIS A 146 22.28 12.62 38.74
C HIS A 146 23.25 13.42 39.64
N SER A 147 23.87 12.78 40.63
CA SER A 147 24.84 13.43 41.53
C SER A 147 26.21 13.71 40.89
N LEU A 148 26.53 13.07 39.76
CA LEU A 148 27.86 13.10 39.14
C LEU A 148 28.15 14.32 38.25
N GLY A 149 27.27 15.33 38.25
CA GLY A 149 27.46 16.59 37.53
C GLY A 149 27.02 16.53 36.05
N GLY A 150 26.03 17.35 35.69
CA GLY A 150 25.49 17.49 34.34
C GLY A 150 24.56 18.71 34.25
N ILE A 151 24.06 19.05 33.05
CA ILE A 151 23.17 20.21 32.81
C ILE A 151 21.90 20.15 33.70
N TRP A 152 21.48 18.93 34.02
CA TRP A 152 20.29 18.68 34.82
C TRP A 152 20.53 18.71 36.34
N ASN A 153 21.79 18.77 36.80
CA ASN A 153 22.15 18.83 38.23
C ASN A 153 21.77 20.20 38.83
N LEU A 154 20.71 20.23 39.62
CA LEU A 154 20.19 21.47 40.21
C LEU A 154 21.03 21.92 41.43
N PRO A 155 21.34 23.23 41.57
CA PRO A 155 22.03 23.77 42.73
C PRO A 155 21.31 23.51 44.07
N ASN A 156 19.99 23.38 44.02
CA ASN A 156 19.14 22.99 45.14
C ASN A 156 18.38 21.71 44.72
N PRO A 157 18.93 20.52 44.99
CA PRO A 157 18.31 19.27 44.56
C PRO A 157 16.97 19.08 45.27
N LEU A 158 15.93 18.80 44.48
CA LEU A 158 14.61 18.45 44.98
C LEU A 158 14.67 17.12 45.74
N ASP A 159 13.70 16.86 46.61
CA ASP A 159 13.61 15.64 47.41
C ASP A 159 13.26 14.36 46.62
N LEU A 160 13.53 14.37 45.31
CA LEU A 160 13.49 13.22 44.40
C LEU A 160 14.47 12.14 44.87
N LYS A 161 14.11 10.86 44.70
CA LYS A 161 14.98 9.72 45.01
C LYS A 161 15.37 8.99 43.74
N TRP A 162 14.39 8.56 42.96
CA TRP A 162 14.62 7.91 41.68
C TRP A 162 13.48 8.15 40.70
N VAL A 163 13.78 8.00 39.41
CA VAL A 163 12.81 7.92 38.32
C VAL A 163 13.09 6.68 37.49
N ARG A 164 12.07 5.87 37.22
CA ARG A 164 12.13 4.68 36.39
C ARG A 164 11.51 4.97 35.02
N ILE A 165 12.13 4.48 33.96
CA ILE A 165 11.66 4.60 32.57
C ILE A 165 11.63 3.21 31.94
N THR A 166 10.49 2.84 31.36
CA THR A 166 10.28 1.55 30.67
C THR A 166 9.43 1.75 29.41
N VAL A 167 9.59 0.89 28.40
CA VAL A 167 8.56 0.74 27.36
C VAL A 167 7.29 0.19 28.03
N LYS A 168 6.13 0.78 27.74
CA LYS A 168 4.83 0.31 28.26
C LYS A 168 4.38 -0.93 27.49
N GLY A 169 3.94 -1.95 28.22
CA GLY A 169 3.21 -3.10 27.73
C GLY A 169 1.71 -2.95 28.00
N ASN A 170 0.90 -3.72 27.29
CA ASN A 170 -0.55 -3.65 27.30
C ASN A 170 -1.13 -3.82 28.72
N ASN A 171 -0.58 -4.73 29.52
CA ASN A 171 -1.08 -5.06 30.86
C ASN A 171 -0.24 -4.47 32.02
N MET A 172 0.63 -3.49 31.75
CA MET A 172 1.48 -2.87 32.78
C MET A 172 0.72 -1.93 33.74
N THR A 173 -0.55 -1.66 33.46
CA THR A 173 -1.39 -0.75 34.24
C THR A 173 -2.67 -1.44 34.71
N PRO A 174 -3.36 -0.94 35.76
CA PRO A 174 -4.57 -1.58 36.28
C PRO A 174 -5.66 -1.80 35.21
N VAL A 175 -5.74 -0.89 34.23
CA VAL A 175 -6.57 -1.02 33.04
C VAL A 175 -5.66 -1.37 31.85
N PRO A 176 -5.85 -2.53 31.20
CA PRO A 176 -5.09 -2.89 30.01
C PRO A 176 -5.45 -1.98 28.83
N VAL A 177 -4.51 -1.71 27.94
CA VAL A 177 -4.73 -0.81 26.80
C VAL A 177 -5.85 -1.31 25.89
N ASN A 178 -5.88 -2.61 25.58
CA ASN A 178 -6.92 -3.25 24.78
C ASN A 178 -8.08 -3.83 25.62
N GLY A 179 -8.11 -3.59 26.93
CA GLY A 179 -9.08 -4.18 27.85
C GLY A 179 -8.84 -5.65 28.23
N ASP A 180 -7.86 -6.33 27.63
CA ASP A 180 -7.47 -7.72 27.93
C ASP A 180 -6.18 -7.74 28.78
N ASN A 181 -6.29 -8.24 30.00
CA ASN A 181 -5.17 -8.28 30.95
C ASN A 181 -4.18 -9.44 30.72
N THR A 182 -4.50 -10.36 29.81
CA THR A 182 -3.67 -11.54 29.48
C THR A 182 -2.61 -11.24 28.43
N VAL A 183 -2.84 -10.20 27.61
CA VAL A 183 -1.90 -9.75 26.58
C VAL A 183 -0.85 -8.82 27.19
N ALA A 184 0.43 -9.17 27.02
CA ALA A 184 1.58 -8.41 27.56
C ALA A 184 2.39 -7.68 26.47
N ASP A 185 1.83 -7.61 25.27
CA ASP A 185 2.42 -6.99 24.08
C ASP A 185 2.74 -5.51 24.30
N GLN A 186 3.66 -4.95 23.50
CA GLN A 186 4.05 -3.55 23.65
C GLN A 186 2.87 -2.62 23.35
N ALA A 187 2.73 -1.53 24.11
CA ALA A 187 1.75 -0.48 23.82
C ALA A 187 2.28 0.50 22.75
N CYS A 188 1.42 0.86 21.81
CA CYS A 188 1.66 1.77 20.71
C CYS A 188 0.67 2.94 20.70
N TRP A 189 1.03 4.02 20.01
CA TRP A 189 0.26 5.26 19.93
C TRP A 189 -0.09 5.59 18.48
N ASN A 190 -1.38 5.71 18.16
CA ASN A 190 -1.86 6.01 16.81
C ASN A 190 -2.12 7.48 16.50
N GLY A 191 -1.71 8.38 17.41
CA GLY A 191 -2.00 9.81 17.29
C GLY A 191 -3.22 10.25 18.09
N ALA A 192 -4.16 9.33 18.36
CA ALA A 192 -5.40 9.60 19.10
C ALA A 192 -5.56 8.74 20.37
N ASN A 193 -5.28 7.44 20.29
CA ASN A 193 -5.49 6.45 21.34
C ASN A 193 -4.25 5.54 21.52
N GLN A 194 -4.13 4.97 22.71
CA GLN A 194 -3.19 3.88 22.96
C GLN A 194 -3.79 2.57 22.46
N MET A 195 -2.97 1.71 21.86
CA MET A 195 -3.36 0.37 21.42
C MET A 195 -2.28 -0.65 21.77
N SER A 196 -2.64 -1.94 21.88
CA SER A 196 -1.65 -3.03 21.93
C SER A 196 -0.98 -3.19 20.57
N THR A 197 0.29 -3.60 20.48
CA THR A 197 0.97 -3.82 19.19
C THR A 197 0.12 -4.76 18.33
N PRO A 198 -0.24 -4.37 17.10
CA PRO A 198 -0.96 -5.29 16.22
C PRO A 198 -0.13 -6.53 15.91
N SER A 199 -0.80 -7.65 15.63
CA SER A 199 -0.15 -8.95 15.37
C SER A 199 0.86 -8.94 14.21
N THR A 200 0.72 -7.95 13.32
CA THR A 200 1.54 -7.69 12.13
C THR A 200 2.68 -6.70 12.38
N TYR A 201 2.89 -6.23 13.61
CA TYR A 201 3.95 -5.29 14.01
C TYR A 201 4.98 -5.97 14.92
N THR A 202 6.25 -5.56 14.82
CA THR A 202 7.33 -6.01 15.70
C THR A 202 7.37 -5.19 17.00
N THR A 203 8.18 -5.65 17.95
CA THR A 203 8.68 -4.83 19.06
C THR A 203 9.19 -3.48 18.53
N GLY A 204 8.74 -2.39 19.14
CA GLY A 204 9.06 -1.03 18.71
C GLY A 204 8.00 -0.33 17.85
N CYS A 205 6.78 -0.87 17.74
CA CYS A 205 5.66 -0.24 17.04
C CYS A 205 5.91 -0.03 15.52
N ARG A 206 6.52 -1.03 14.88
CA ARG A 206 6.86 -1.02 13.45
C ARG A 206 6.23 -2.21 12.72
N PRO A 207 5.79 -2.07 11.46
CA PRO A 207 5.24 -3.19 10.71
C PRO A 207 6.29 -4.29 10.48
N LYS A 208 5.88 -5.57 10.53
CA LYS A 208 6.69 -6.75 10.15
C LYS A 208 6.83 -6.78 8.63
N ALA A 209 8.04 -6.69 8.10
CA ALA A 209 8.30 -6.82 6.66
C ALA A 209 8.66 -8.26 6.25
N GLY A 210 8.29 -8.62 5.02
CA GLY A 210 8.74 -9.82 4.31
C GLY A 210 9.64 -9.43 3.12
N VAL A 211 10.48 -10.36 2.68
CA VAL A 211 11.21 -10.24 1.41
C VAL A 211 10.19 -10.27 0.28
N THR A 212 10.22 -9.30 -0.62
CA THR A 212 9.24 -9.17 -1.72
C THR A 212 9.81 -9.46 -3.09
N ALA A 213 11.10 -9.21 -3.28
CA ALA A 213 11.80 -9.58 -4.50
C ALA A 213 13.26 -9.88 -4.20
N ILE A 214 13.88 -10.67 -5.07
CA ILE A 214 15.33 -10.89 -5.08
C ILE A 214 15.82 -10.62 -6.50
N PHE A 215 16.62 -9.58 -6.67
CA PHE A 215 17.20 -9.22 -7.96
C PHE A 215 18.58 -9.81 -8.08
N VAL A 216 18.84 -10.49 -9.20
CA VAL A 216 20.18 -10.93 -9.57
C VAL A 216 20.97 -9.71 -10.02
N THR A 217 22.04 -9.36 -9.30
CA THR A 217 22.93 -8.23 -9.62
C THR A 217 24.11 -8.65 -10.49
N SER A 218 24.46 -9.93 -10.49
CA SER A 218 25.37 -10.56 -11.44
C SER A 218 24.93 -12.01 -11.65
N SER A 219 24.85 -12.45 -12.90
CA SER A 219 24.36 -13.80 -13.26
C SER A 219 25.39 -14.91 -13.03
N GLY A 220 26.68 -14.55 -12.94
CA GLY A 220 27.79 -15.50 -12.80
C GLY A 220 27.88 -16.52 -13.95
N GLY A 221 28.68 -17.58 -13.77
CA GLY A 221 28.81 -18.67 -14.74
C GLY A 221 29.41 -19.94 -14.15
N GLY A 222 29.21 -21.08 -14.82
CA GLY A 222 29.69 -22.40 -14.40
C GLY A 222 28.72 -23.21 -13.54
N TYR A 223 27.45 -22.80 -13.46
CA TYR A 223 26.44 -23.45 -12.62
C TYR A 223 25.76 -24.63 -13.34
N SER A 224 25.58 -25.75 -12.66
CA SER A 224 24.86 -26.92 -13.22
C SER A 224 23.36 -26.68 -13.41
N SER A 225 22.71 -27.56 -14.20
CA SER A 225 21.27 -27.49 -14.53
C SER A 225 20.34 -27.68 -13.33
N SER A 226 20.83 -28.16 -12.19
CA SER A 226 20.10 -28.19 -10.92
C SER A 226 20.05 -26.84 -10.19
N GLY A 227 20.86 -25.86 -10.64
CA GLY A 227 20.96 -24.52 -10.08
C GLY A 227 21.69 -24.45 -8.73
N PRO A 228 22.23 -23.27 -8.36
CA PRO A 228 22.80 -23.05 -7.03
C PRO A 228 21.71 -22.97 -5.95
N ALA A 229 22.09 -23.30 -4.71
CA ALA A 229 21.25 -23.07 -3.55
C ALA A 229 21.23 -21.57 -3.20
N ILE A 230 20.04 -21.05 -2.91
CA ILE A 230 19.84 -19.67 -2.45
C ILE A 230 19.67 -19.68 -0.94
N VAL A 231 20.61 -19.07 -0.22
CA VAL A 231 20.56 -18.92 1.23
C VAL A 231 20.28 -17.45 1.55
N ILE A 232 19.17 -17.21 2.24
CA ILE A 232 18.75 -15.87 2.67
C ILE A 232 19.04 -15.77 4.17
N THR A 233 19.91 -14.83 4.56
CA THR A 233 20.27 -14.60 5.97
C THR A 233 19.96 -13.16 6.37
N GLY A 234 19.39 -12.98 7.56
CA GLY A 234 18.98 -11.67 8.07
C GLY A 234 18.41 -11.78 9.48
N ASP A 235 17.77 -10.73 9.94
CA ASP A 235 17.09 -10.65 11.25
C ASP A 235 15.67 -11.23 11.25
N GLY A 236 15.13 -11.57 10.07
CA GLY A 236 13.86 -12.29 9.89
C GLY A 236 14.01 -13.81 9.72
N THR A 237 12.88 -14.51 9.60
CA THR A 237 12.82 -15.98 9.42
C THR A 237 11.90 -16.41 8.29
N GLY A 238 12.14 -17.58 7.69
CA GLY A 238 11.20 -18.25 6.77
C GLY A 238 11.21 -17.75 5.32
N ALA A 239 12.19 -16.92 4.91
CA ALA A 239 12.33 -16.57 3.50
C ALA A 239 13.08 -17.70 2.76
N THR A 240 12.53 -18.14 1.64
CA THR A 240 13.12 -19.17 0.78
C THR A 240 12.98 -18.75 -0.67
N ALA A 241 13.95 -19.12 -1.50
CA ALA A 241 13.96 -18.80 -2.92
C ALA A 241 14.67 -19.90 -3.72
N THR A 242 14.36 -19.98 -5.01
CA THR A 242 14.97 -20.93 -5.94
C THR A 242 15.57 -20.19 -7.13
N ALA A 243 16.75 -20.61 -7.56
CA ALA A 243 17.39 -20.08 -8.76
C ALA A 243 16.68 -20.60 -10.01
N VAL A 244 16.46 -19.73 -11.00
CA VAL A 244 15.99 -20.10 -12.33
C VAL A 244 17.21 -20.10 -13.26
N MET A 245 17.42 -21.23 -13.93
CA MET A 245 18.57 -21.46 -14.82
C MET A 245 18.17 -21.36 -16.29
N GLN A 246 19.04 -20.78 -17.12
CA GLN A 246 18.94 -20.81 -18.59
C GLN A 246 19.92 -21.85 -19.15
N PRO A 247 19.53 -22.69 -20.13
CA PRO A 247 20.41 -23.69 -20.71
C PRO A 247 21.25 -23.10 -21.86
N GLU A 248 22.46 -22.65 -21.57
CA GLU A 248 23.53 -22.43 -22.56
C GLU A 248 24.86 -23.02 -22.06
N THR A 249 25.84 -23.19 -22.96
CA THR A 249 27.08 -24.01 -22.84
C THR A 249 27.98 -23.77 -21.62
N THR A 250 27.68 -22.81 -20.74
CA THR A 250 28.43 -22.53 -19.49
C THR A 250 27.58 -22.39 -18.23
N GLY A 251 26.23 -22.40 -18.29
CA GLY A 251 25.31 -22.37 -17.13
C GLY A 251 25.40 -21.12 -16.21
N TYR A 252 24.35 -20.28 -16.19
CA TYR A 252 24.29 -19.05 -15.37
C TYR A 252 22.91 -18.84 -14.71
N VAL A 253 22.85 -18.03 -13.64
CA VAL A 253 21.62 -17.72 -12.90
C VAL A 253 20.85 -16.63 -13.64
N ALA A 254 19.67 -16.96 -14.18
CA ALA A 254 18.86 -16.04 -14.99
C ALA A 254 17.95 -15.15 -14.15
N SER A 255 17.38 -15.71 -13.10
CA SER A 255 16.62 -14.99 -12.08
C SER A 255 16.57 -15.80 -10.79
N ILE A 256 16.11 -15.19 -9.70
CA ILE A 256 15.83 -15.88 -8.45
C ILE A 256 14.34 -15.71 -8.15
N THR A 257 13.61 -16.82 -8.10
CA THR A 257 12.19 -16.84 -7.78
C THR A 257 12.04 -17.00 -6.27
N LEU A 258 11.48 -15.98 -5.64
CA LEU A 258 11.11 -16.05 -4.24
C LEU A 258 10.02 -17.11 -4.05
N THR A 259 10.28 -18.10 -3.21
CA THR A 259 9.35 -19.21 -2.90
C THR A 259 8.48 -18.87 -1.70
N THR A 260 9.06 -18.26 -0.66
CA THR A 260 8.37 -17.68 0.49
C THR A 260 9.09 -16.40 0.90
N GLY A 261 8.37 -15.29 1.14
CA GLY A 261 8.97 -14.01 1.57
C GLY A 261 9.46 -13.97 3.01
N GLY A 262 9.13 -14.98 3.81
CA GLY A 262 9.41 -14.99 5.25
C GLY A 262 8.76 -13.82 5.99
N SER A 263 9.18 -13.59 7.24
CA SER A 263 8.67 -12.51 8.09
C SER A 263 9.71 -12.02 9.09
N GLY A 264 9.57 -10.75 9.51
CA GLY A 264 10.37 -10.17 10.59
C GLY A 264 11.70 -9.55 10.16
N TYR A 265 11.92 -9.35 8.86
CA TYR A 265 13.11 -8.66 8.37
C TYR A 265 12.98 -7.15 8.63
N THR A 266 13.90 -6.54 9.37
CA THR A 266 13.89 -5.07 9.60
C THR A 266 14.97 -4.35 8.79
N ILE A 267 15.85 -5.13 8.14
CA ILE A 267 16.89 -4.69 7.21
C ILE A 267 16.89 -5.66 6.02
N ALA A 268 17.22 -5.20 4.82
CA ALA A 268 17.24 -6.06 3.64
C ALA A 268 18.17 -7.27 3.89
N PRO A 269 17.68 -8.53 3.80
CA PRO A 269 18.50 -9.68 4.10
C PRO A 269 19.58 -9.89 3.05
N THR A 270 20.68 -10.51 3.47
CA THR A 270 21.76 -10.90 2.58
C THR A 270 21.35 -12.15 1.80
N VAL A 271 21.44 -12.07 0.47
CA VAL A 271 21.21 -13.21 -0.42
C VAL A 271 22.55 -13.80 -0.82
N THR A 272 22.83 -15.02 -0.36
CA THR A 272 24.04 -15.76 -0.71
C THR A 272 23.68 -16.86 -1.69
N ILE A 273 24.37 -16.88 -2.84
CA ILE A 273 24.23 -17.91 -3.87
C ILE A 273 25.37 -18.91 -3.69
N THR A 274 25.06 -20.16 -3.36
CA THR A 274 26.07 -21.21 -3.13
C THR A 274 25.91 -22.35 -4.15
N GLY A 275 27.01 -22.79 -4.77
CA GLY A 275 26.96 -23.80 -5.83
C GLY A 275 28.31 -24.06 -6.50
N ASP A 276 28.28 -24.78 -7.61
CA ASP A 276 29.42 -25.22 -8.43
C ASP A 276 29.97 -24.13 -9.40
N GLY A 277 29.22 -23.06 -9.61
CA GLY A 277 29.64 -21.89 -10.41
C GLY A 277 30.23 -20.72 -9.59
N THR A 278 30.66 -19.66 -10.27
CA THR A 278 31.26 -18.47 -9.65
C THR A 278 30.67 -17.17 -10.18
N GLY A 279 30.74 -16.09 -9.37
CA GLY A 279 30.46 -14.72 -9.81
C GLY A 279 28.98 -14.28 -9.79
N ALA A 280 28.04 -15.13 -9.36
CA ALA A 280 26.65 -14.71 -9.20
C ALA A 280 26.43 -13.94 -7.89
N THR A 281 25.71 -12.82 -7.95
CA THR A 281 25.35 -11.99 -6.79
C THR A 281 23.89 -11.56 -6.89
N ALA A 282 23.23 -11.33 -5.75
CA ALA A 282 21.84 -10.90 -5.71
C ALA A 282 21.54 -9.99 -4.50
N THR A 283 20.49 -9.19 -4.59
CA THR A 283 20.00 -8.28 -3.54
C THR A 283 18.53 -8.54 -3.26
N ALA A 284 18.17 -8.67 -1.98
CA ALA A 284 16.77 -8.77 -1.55
C ALA A 284 16.15 -7.39 -1.36
N VAL A 285 14.86 -7.29 -1.67
CA VAL A 285 14.02 -6.10 -1.43
C VAL A 285 13.02 -6.42 -0.33
N LEU A 286 12.82 -5.48 0.59
CA LEU A 286 11.78 -5.53 1.60
C LEU A 286 10.53 -4.81 1.10
N SER A 287 9.35 -5.28 1.49
CA SER A 287 8.17 -4.41 1.53
C SER A 287 7.95 -3.88 2.94
N SER A 288 7.75 -2.58 3.09
CA SER A 288 7.26 -1.95 4.32
C SER A 288 5.76 -2.13 4.57
N THR A 289 5.02 -2.80 3.67
CA THR A 289 3.55 -2.91 3.70
C THR A 289 3.06 -4.24 3.13
N GLY A 290 2.53 -5.11 4.01
CA GLY A 290 1.56 -6.16 3.64
C GLY A 290 2.04 -7.30 2.73
N THR A 291 1.49 -8.48 2.97
CA THR A 291 1.74 -9.68 2.16
C THR A 291 1.11 -9.53 0.78
N VAL A 292 1.93 -9.61 -0.29
CA VAL A 292 1.39 -9.98 -1.61
C VAL A 292 1.06 -11.47 -1.54
N THR A 293 -0.20 -11.79 -1.22
CA THR A 293 -0.73 -13.10 -1.57
C THR A 293 -1.05 -13.05 -3.06
N THR A 294 -0.17 -13.58 -3.91
CA THR A 294 -0.67 -14.21 -5.13
C THR A 294 -1.61 -15.30 -4.64
N THR A 295 -2.92 -15.11 -4.68
CA THR A 295 -3.85 -16.19 -4.33
C THR A 295 -3.55 -17.34 -5.27
N PRO A 296 -2.87 -18.42 -4.85
CA PRO A 296 -2.59 -19.51 -5.74
C PRO A 296 -3.92 -20.27 -5.88
N GLY A 297 -4.26 -20.65 -7.11
CA GLY A 297 -5.62 -20.87 -7.56
C GLY A 297 -6.47 -21.77 -6.68
N ALA A 298 -7.78 -21.48 -6.65
CA ALA A 298 -8.81 -22.39 -6.17
C ALA A 298 -9.44 -23.11 -7.38
N VAL A 299 -9.84 -24.37 -7.20
CA VAL A 299 -10.67 -25.11 -8.15
C VAL A 299 -12.05 -24.47 -8.16
N THR A 300 -12.41 -23.77 -9.24
CA THR A 300 -13.70 -23.05 -9.34
C THR A 300 -14.81 -23.92 -9.91
N SER A 301 -14.45 -24.89 -10.77
CA SER A 301 -15.41 -25.87 -11.28
C SER A 301 -14.69 -27.15 -11.70
N VAL A 302 -15.45 -28.23 -11.81
CA VAL A 302 -14.99 -29.49 -12.36
C VAL A 302 -15.91 -29.86 -13.51
N THR A 303 -15.37 -29.91 -14.72
CA THR A 303 -16.14 -30.23 -15.92
C THR A 303 -15.96 -31.70 -16.27
N MET A 304 -17.07 -32.41 -16.44
CA MET A 304 -17.05 -33.81 -16.89
C MET A 304 -16.66 -33.88 -18.37
N THR A 305 -15.58 -34.59 -18.68
CA THR A 305 -15.11 -34.84 -20.04
C THR A 305 -15.74 -36.12 -20.60
N THR A 306 -15.99 -37.12 -19.75
CA THR A 306 -16.72 -38.35 -20.10
C THR A 306 -17.43 -38.88 -18.85
N GLY A 307 -18.74 -39.14 -18.95
CA GLY A 307 -19.50 -39.77 -17.86
C GLY A 307 -19.16 -41.24 -17.73
N GLY A 308 -18.89 -41.73 -16.51
CA GLY A 308 -18.59 -43.14 -16.25
C GLY A 308 -19.76 -43.89 -15.63
N ALA A 309 -19.94 -45.14 -16.04
CA ALA A 309 -20.92 -46.08 -15.47
C ALA A 309 -20.32 -46.82 -14.26
N TYR A 310 -21.07 -46.93 -13.17
CA TYR A 310 -20.67 -47.68 -11.97
C TYR A 310 -21.37 -49.05 -11.96
N ALA A 311 -20.59 -50.12 -11.83
CA ALA A 311 -21.13 -51.47 -11.66
C ALA A 311 -21.78 -51.61 -10.26
N GLY A 312 -23.10 -51.50 -10.21
CA GLY A 312 -23.92 -51.74 -9.01
C GLY A 312 -24.30 -50.50 -8.19
N PRO A 313 -25.31 -50.62 -7.28
CA PRO A 313 -25.87 -49.50 -6.52
C PRO A 313 -24.89 -49.00 -5.45
N PRO A 314 -24.31 -47.79 -5.58
CA PRO A 314 -23.31 -47.32 -4.63
C PRO A 314 -24.00 -46.65 -3.44
N SER A 315 -23.96 -47.31 -2.28
CA SER A 315 -24.15 -46.67 -0.98
C SER A 315 -22.88 -46.88 -0.17
N PRO A 316 -22.06 -45.84 0.10
CA PRO A 316 -22.21 -44.41 -0.23
C PRO A 316 -21.78 -44.02 -1.67
N PRO A 317 -22.13 -42.80 -2.17
CA PRO A 317 -21.73 -42.28 -3.48
C PRO A 317 -20.20 -42.16 -3.64
N PRO A 318 -19.68 -42.14 -4.89
CA PRO A 318 -18.24 -42.05 -5.14
C PRO A 318 -17.64 -40.73 -4.64
N THR A 319 -16.47 -40.83 -4.03
CA THR A 319 -15.70 -39.70 -3.49
C THR A 319 -14.86 -39.05 -4.60
N VAL A 320 -14.88 -37.72 -4.67
CA VAL A 320 -14.07 -36.94 -5.62
C VAL A 320 -12.80 -36.45 -4.93
N ASN A 321 -11.65 -36.92 -5.40
CA ASN A 321 -10.33 -36.59 -4.87
C ASN A 321 -9.57 -35.70 -5.86
N PHE A 322 -8.89 -34.69 -5.34
CA PHE A 322 -8.00 -33.82 -6.10
C PHE A 322 -6.55 -34.20 -5.79
N SER A 323 -5.71 -34.34 -6.82
CA SER A 323 -4.29 -34.68 -6.67
C SER A 323 -3.43 -33.94 -7.69
N GLY A 324 -2.19 -33.59 -7.33
CA GLY A 324 -1.33 -32.74 -8.14
C GLY A 324 -1.74 -31.26 -8.12
N GLY A 325 -1.14 -30.44 -8.98
CA GLY A 325 -1.50 -29.03 -9.12
C GLY A 325 -0.91 -28.08 -8.07
N GLY A 326 -0.11 -28.55 -7.11
CA GLY A 326 0.61 -27.69 -6.15
C GLY A 326 -0.22 -27.16 -4.96
N GLY A 327 -1.54 -27.37 -4.94
CA GLY A 327 -2.46 -26.87 -3.91
C GLY A 327 -3.02 -27.92 -2.95
N THR A 328 -3.76 -27.46 -1.95
CA THR A 328 -4.44 -28.30 -0.93
C THR A 328 -5.87 -27.81 -0.65
N GLY A 329 -6.73 -28.69 -0.15
CA GLY A 329 -8.04 -28.32 0.39
C GLY A 329 -9.21 -28.30 -0.62
N ALA A 330 -9.01 -28.67 -1.89
CA ALA A 330 -10.12 -28.84 -2.82
C ALA A 330 -10.97 -30.06 -2.44
N SER A 331 -12.29 -29.91 -2.46
CA SER A 331 -13.28 -30.94 -2.15
C SER A 331 -14.51 -30.78 -3.04
N ALA A 332 -15.07 -31.88 -3.52
CA ALA A 332 -16.22 -31.91 -4.41
C ALA A 332 -17.05 -33.18 -4.18
N VAL A 333 -18.31 -33.14 -4.59
CA VAL A 333 -19.23 -34.29 -4.54
C VAL A 333 -19.70 -34.62 -5.94
N ALA A 334 -19.70 -35.91 -6.26
CA ALA A 334 -20.24 -36.42 -7.51
C ALA A 334 -21.79 -36.48 -7.43
N VAL A 335 -22.45 -36.00 -8.48
CA VAL A 335 -23.91 -36.06 -8.63
C VAL A 335 -24.27 -37.26 -9.49
N LEU A 336 -25.17 -38.12 -8.99
CA LEU A 336 -25.68 -39.28 -9.70
C LEU A 336 -27.04 -38.98 -10.34
N SER A 337 -27.28 -39.47 -11.56
CA SER A 337 -28.59 -39.45 -12.22
C SER A 337 -29.12 -40.85 -12.49
N SER A 338 -30.43 -41.02 -12.43
CA SER A 338 -31.16 -42.25 -12.78
C SER A 338 -31.66 -42.28 -14.24
N SER A 339 -31.29 -41.29 -15.06
CA SER A 339 -31.76 -41.18 -16.44
C SER A 339 -30.83 -41.93 -17.41
N GLY A 340 -31.11 -43.21 -17.63
CA GLY A 340 -30.49 -44.04 -18.66
C GLY A 340 -31.16 -45.42 -18.70
N THR A 341 -31.60 -45.85 -19.88
CA THR A 341 -32.50 -46.99 -20.10
C THR A 341 -31.82 -48.37 -19.90
N VAL A 342 -31.18 -48.64 -18.76
CA VAL A 342 -31.01 -49.98 -18.16
C VAL A 342 -30.78 -49.78 -16.66
N VAL A 343 -31.74 -50.24 -15.86
CA VAL A 343 -31.74 -50.12 -14.39
C VAL A 343 -30.84 -51.20 -13.80
N THR A 344 -29.53 -50.93 -13.66
CA THR A 344 -28.63 -51.66 -12.73
C THR A 344 -27.37 -50.87 -12.32
N ASP A 345 -26.98 -49.81 -13.04
CA ASP A 345 -25.72 -49.09 -12.84
C ASP A 345 -25.95 -47.59 -12.61
N GLY A 346 -25.28 -47.00 -11.61
CA GLY A 346 -25.35 -45.56 -11.34
C GLY A 346 -24.44 -44.76 -12.28
N TYR A 347 -24.87 -43.58 -12.74
CA TYR A 347 -24.09 -42.72 -13.64
C TYR A 347 -23.73 -41.40 -12.96
N VAL A 348 -22.44 -41.04 -12.94
CA VAL A 348 -22.00 -39.70 -12.51
C VAL A 348 -22.24 -38.71 -13.64
N THR A 349 -23.15 -37.77 -13.41
CA THR A 349 -23.59 -36.78 -14.43
C THR A 349 -23.01 -35.39 -14.22
N ALA A 350 -22.57 -35.06 -13.01
CA ALA A 350 -21.92 -33.80 -12.71
C ALA A 350 -21.01 -33.94 -11.48
N VAL A 351 -20.10 -32.98 -11.30
CA VAL A 351 -19.31 -32.82 -10.09
C VAL A 351 -19.58 -31.42 -9.55
N THR A 352 -20.04 -31.33 -8.30
CA THR A 352 -20.26 -30.06 -7.61
C THR A 352 -19.09 -29.81 -6.67
N VAL A 353 -18.37 -28.70 -6.87
CA VAL A 353 -17.27 -28.32 -5.99
C VAL A 353 -17.84 -27.74 -4.70
N ASN A 354 -17.43 -28.30 -3.55
CA ASN A 354 -17.85 -27.86 -2.22
C ASN A 354 -16.83 -26.91 -1.59
N ASN A 355 -15.54 -27.12 -1.87
CA ASN A 355 -14.45 -26.24 -1.48
C ASN A 355 -13.41 -26.23 -2.61
N GLY A 356 -13.03 -25.07 -3.13
CA GLY A 356 -12.04 -24.96 -4.21
C GLY A 356 -10.60 -25.19 -3.76
N GLY A 357 -10.34 -25.24 -2.46
CA GLY A 357 -8.99 -25.28 -1.91
C GLY A 357 -8.17 -24.02 -2.24
N SER A 358 -6.87 -24.09 -1.99
CA SER A 358 -5.93 -22.99 -2.21
C SER A 358 -4.56 -23.54 -2.60
N GLY A 359 -3.71 -22.74 -3.24
CA GLY A 359 -2.35 -23.19 -3.58
C GLY A 359 -2.20 -23.81 -4.96
N TYR A 360 -3.27 -23.96 -5.76
CA TYR A 360 -3.16 -24.66 -7.04
C TYR A 360 -2.46 -23.77 -8.09
N THR A 361 -1.30 -24.20 -8.58
CA THR A 361 -0.48 -23.54 -9.61
C THR A 361 -0.65 -24.17 -10.99
N SER A 362 -1.29 -25.34 -11.07
CA SER A 362 -1.84 -25.93 -12.29
C SER A 362 -3.15 -26.65 -11.96
N PRO A 363 -4.05 -26.89 -12.93
CA PRO A 363 -5.25 -27.68 -12.69
C PRO A 363 -4.95 -29.00 -11.98
N PRO A 364 -5.55 -29.30 -10.82
CA PRO A 364 -5.37 -30.60 -10.17
C PRO A 364 -6.07 -31.70 -10.96
N THR A 365 -5.52 -32.90 -10.91
CA THR A 365 -6.14 -34.11 -11.46
C THR A 365 -7.33 -34.49 -10.57
N VAL A 366 -8.51 -34.66 -11.20
CA VAL A 366 -9.74 -35.10 -10.54
C VAL A 366 -9.86 -36.62 -10.67
N ASN A 367 -9.82 -37.31 -9.53
CA ASN A 367 -9.95 -38.76 -9.44
C ASN A 367 -11.23 -39.14 -8.69
N PHE A 368 -11.94 -40.15 -9.17
CA PHE A 368 -13.09 -40.73 -8.49
C PHE A 368 -12.66 -42.00 -7.74
N SER A 369 -13.05 -42.15 -6.46
CA SER A 369 -12.74 -43.34 -5.66
C SER A 369 -13.83 -43.68 -4.65
N GLY A 370 -13.92 -44.95 -4.24
CA GLY A 370 -14.95 -45.44 -3.30
C GLY A 370 -16.24 -45.90 -3.99
N GLY A 371 -16.97 -46.80 -3.31
CA GLY A 371 -18.21 -47.41 -3.81
C GLY A 371 -18.01 -48.67 -4.65
N GLY A 372 -17.65 -49.81 -4.04
CA GLY A 372 -17.90 -51.19 -4.53
C GLY A 372 -17.27 -51.68 -5.85
N GLY A 373 -16.82 -50.83 -6.76
CA GLY A 373 -16.27 -51.22 -8.06
C GLY A 373 -15.45 -50.12 -8.74
N SER A 374 -14.51 -50.52 -9.61
CA SER A 374 -13.64 -49.61 -10.35
C SER A 374 -14.46 -48.76 -11.32
N ALA A 375 -14.46 -47.43 -11.14
CA ALA A 375 -15.09 -46.47 -12.05
C ALA A 375 -14.32 -46.41 -13.38
N SER A 376 -14.55 -47.36 -14.27
CA SER A 376 -13.98 -47.34 -15.62
C SER A 376 -14.70 -46.29 -16.48
N GLY A 377 -14.01 -45.22 -16.86
CA GLY A 377 -14.46 -44.27 -17.89
C GLY A 377 -14.97 -42.90 -17.43
N ALA A 378 -15.03 -42.61 -16.12
CA ALA A 378 -15.33 -41.25 -15.64
C ALA A 378 -14.06 -40.37 -15.71
N ALA A 379 -14.08 -39.35 -16.57
CA ALA A 379 -13.00 -38.38 -16.69
C ALA A 379 -13.53 -36.96 -16.46
N ALA A 380 -12.83 -36.18 -15.65
CA ALA A 380 -13.19 -34.80 -15.36
C ALA A 380 -11.93 -33.91 -15.31
N THR A 381 -12.09 -32.65 -15.65
CA THR A 381 -11.02 -31.64 -15.60
C THR A 381 -11.38 -30.54 -14.62
N ALA A 382 -10.46 -30.21 -13.72
CA ALA A 382 -10.61 -29.09 -12.81
C ALA A 382 -10.28 -27.78 -13.55
N VAL A 383 -11.11 -26.75 -13.35
CA VAL A 383 -10.87 -25.41 -13.86
C VAL A 383 -10.33 -24.56 -12.71
N LEU A 384 -9.20 -23.91 -12.95
CA LEU A 384 -8.56 -23.02 -11.98
C LEU A 384 -9.10 -21.60 -12.12
N GLY A 385 -9.39 -20.96 -10.99
CA GLY A 385 -9.94 -19.62 -10.94
C GLY A 385 -8.95 -18.48 -11.21
N THR A 386 -7.66 -18.70 -11.49
CA THR A 386 -6.63 -17.63 -11.45
C THR A 386 -5.85 -17.41 -12.75
N SER A 387 -6.22 -18.08 -13.85
CA SER A 387 -5.49 -17.98 -15.11
C SER A 387 -6.29 -17.22 -16.17
N GLY A 388 -5.69 -16.18 -16.75
CA GLY A 388 -6.23 -15.44 -17.87
C GLY A 388 -6.15 -16.20 -19.20
N LYS A 389 -6.93 -15.70 -20.17
CA LYS A 389 -6.85 -16.07 -21.59
C LYS A 389 -6.43 -14.84 -22.40
N VAL A 390 -5.72 -15.04 -23.50
CA VAL A 390 -5.48 -13.97 -24.48
C VAL A 390 -6.82 -13.61 -25.12
N VAL A 391 -7.31 -12.40 -24.88
CA VAL A 391 -8.62 -11.95 -25.41
C VAL A 391 -8.49 -11.13 -26.68
N SER A 392 -7.38 -10.41 -26.82
CA SER A 392 -7.11 -9.60 -27.99
C SER A 392 -5.61 -9.41 -28.20
N LEU A 393 -5.25 -9.09 -29.43
CA LEU A 393 -3.91 -8.67 -29.81
C LEU A 393 -4.02 -7.26 -30.38
N ASN A 394 -3.31 -6.31 -29.79
CA ASN A 394 -3.22 -4.96 -30.32
C ASN A 394 -1.91 -4.84 -31.11
N VAL A 395 -2.01 -4.64 -32.43
CA VAL A 395 -0.84 -4.51 -33.29
C VAL A 395 -0.23 -3.13 -33.08
N SER A 396 0.91 -3.08 -32.40
CA SER A 396 1.64 -1.85 -32.08
C SER A 396 2.47 -1.32 -33.26
N SER A 397 2.84 -2.20 -34.18
CA SER A 397 3.44 -1.84 -35.47
C SER A 397 3.03 -2.86 -36.53
N LEU A 398 2.55 -2.41 -37.69
CA LEU A 398 2.20 -3.27 -38.82
C LEU A 398 3.44 -3.88 -39.50
N GLY A 399 4.64 -3.44 -39.10
CA GLY A 399 5.89 -3.86 -39.72
C GLY A 399 5.95 -3.53 -41.22
N THR A 400 6.85 -4.19 -41.91
CA THR A 400 7.08 -3.99 -43.34
C THR A 400 7.12 -5.28 -44.15
N GLN A 401 6.77 -6.44 -43.57
CA GLN A 401 6.71 -7.69 -44.34
C GLN A 401 5.62 -7.68 -45.39
N CYS A 402 5.83 -8.50 -46.42
CA CYS A 402 4.84 -8.81 -47.42
C CYS A 402 4.43 -10.28 -47.37
N TYR A 403 3.13 -10.54 -47.39
CA TYR A 403 2.55 -11.88 -47.31
C TYR A 403 1.81 -12.22 -48.60
N SER A 404 1.89 -13.45 -49.08
CA SER A 404 1.16 -13.85 -50.30
C SER A 404 -0.29 -14.23 -50.00
N GLN A 405 -0.55 -14.71 -48.78
CA GLN A 405 -1.84 -15.13 -48.25
C GLN A 405 -1.83 -15.10 -46.71
N ALA A 406 -3.01 -15.09 -46.08
CA ALA A 406 -3.14 -14.90 -44.64
C ALA A 406 -2.47 -16.01 -43.80
N SER A 407 -2.41 -17.24 -44.33
CA SER A 407 -1.72 -18.37 -43.67
C SER A 407 -0.20 -18.21 -43.61
N ASP A 408 0.38 -17.28 -44.37
CA ASP A 408 1.81 -16.98 -44.29
C ASP A 408 2.15 -16.11 -43.08
N VAL A 409 1.15 -15.53 -42.41
CA VAL A 409 1.33 -14.81 -41.14
C VAL A 409 1.39 -15.82 -40.01
N VAL A 410 2.58 -16.03 -39.46
CA VAL A 410 2.81 -16.95 -38.35
C VAL A 410 2.77 -16.16 -37.05
N VAL A 411 1.68 -16.27 -36.31
CA VAL A 411 1.56 -15.70 -34.97
C VAL A 411 1.88 -16.78 -33.95
N SER A 412 2.89 -16.53 -33.12
CA SER A 412 3.30 -17.43 -32.05
C SER A 412 3.38 -16.67 -30.73
N PHE A 413 3.11 -17.38 -29.64
CA PHE A 413 3.19 -16.84 -28.29
C PHE A 413 4.40 -17.48 -27.60
N SER A 414 5.35 -16.66 -27.16
CA SER A 414 6.51 -17.12 -26.39
C SER A 414 6.11 -17.48 -24.95
N PRO A 415 6.81 -18.40 -24.27
CA PRO A 415 6.31 -19.04 -23.05
C PRO A 415 6.23 -18.05 -21.89
N GLY A 416 5.00 -17.61 -21.60
CA GLY A 416 4.57 -17.22 -20.25
C GLY A 416 3.99 -18.43 -19.50
N SER A 417 3.32 -18.18 -18.38
CA SER A 417 2.67 -19.20 -17.54
C SER A 417 1.47 -19.93 -18.18
N GLY A 418 1.09 -19.59 -19.41
CA GLY A 418 -0.05 -20.18 -20.14
C GLY A 418 0.32 -20.76 -21.51
N SER A 419 -0.60 -21.54 -22.09
CA SER A 419 -0.40 -22.21 -23.39
C SER A 419 -1.69 -22.28 -24.21
N GLY A 420 -1.56 -22.60 -25.50
CA GLY A 420 -2.70 -22.90 -26.38
C GLY A 420 -3.38 -21.68 -27.03
N ALA A 421 -2.87 -20.46 -26.85
CA ALA A 421 -3.37 -19.32 -27.60
C ALA A 421 -3.01 -19.46 -29.09
N THR A 422 -3.99 -19.21 -29.96
CA THR A 422 -3.83 -19.20 -31.42
C THR A 422 -4.46 -17.94 -32.00
N ALA A 423 -3.87 -17.42 -33.06
CA ALA A 423 -4.35 -16.23 -33.74
C ALA A 423 -4.00 -16.29 -35.24
N VAL A 424 -4.77 -15.58 -36.05
CA VAL A 424 -4.57 -15.48 -37.50
C VAL A 424 -4.40 -14.03 -37.91
N GLY A 425 -3.49 -13.79 -38.86
CA GLY A 425 -3.32 -12.47 -39.47
C GLY A 425 -4.48 -12.15 -40.42
N VAL A 426 -4.98 -10.92 -40.35
CA VAL A 426 -5.89 -10.34 -41.33
C VAL A 426 -5.06 -9.44 -42.23
N LEU A 427 -5.06 -9.74 -43.52
CA LEU A 427 -4.32 -8.97 -44.53
C LEU A 427 -5.18 -7.83 -45.06
N GLU A 428 -4.53 -6.80 -45.60
CA GLU A 428 -5.21 -5.71 -46.29
C GLU A 428 -6.08 -6.22 -47.46
N PRO A 429 -7.21 -5.55 -47.76
CA PRO A 429 -8.15 -6.00 -48.79
C PRO A 429 -7.59 -5.89 -50.22
N THR A 430 -6.52 -5.11 -50.41
CA THR A 430 -5.84 -4.91 -51.70
C THR A 430 -4.37 -5.28 -51.58
N ARG A 431 -3.78 -5.81 -52.65
CA ARG A 431 -2.34 -6.11 -52.70
C ARG A 431 -1.55 -4.82 -52.53
N SER A 432 -0.61 -4.75 -51.59
CA SER A 432 0.02 -3.50 -51.15
C SER A 432 1.55 -3.56 -51.04
N CYS A 433 2.17 -4.68 -51.39
CA CYS A 433 3.63 -4.85 -51.33
C CYS A 433 4.15 -5.86 -52.37
N ILE A 434 5.47 -5.95 -52.55
CA ILE A 434 6.11 -6.95 -53.43
C ILE A 434 6.56 -8.14 -52.59
N TYR A 435 5.97 -9.31 -52.85
CA TYR A 435 6.27 -10.55 -52.13
C TYR A 435 7.54 -11.21 -52.67
N SER A 436 7.68 -11.30 -54.00
CA SER A 436 8.86 -11.91 -54.61
C SER A 436 9.16 -11.30 -55.96
N ALA A 437 10.40 -11.45 -56.42
CA ALA A 437 10.80 -11.14 -57.77
C ALA A 437 11.62 -12.29 -58.34
N SER A 438 11.28 -12.73 -59.55
CA SER A 438 12.07 -13.70 -60.30
C SER A 438 12.81 -13.00 -61.41
N VAL A 439 14.08 -13.35 -61.60
CA VAL A 439 14.83 -12.89 -62.76
C VAL A 439 14.32 -13.69 -63.96
N THR A 440 13.86 -12.98 -64.99
CA THR A 440 13.41 -13.61 -66.24
C THR A 440 14.67 -13.96 -67.04
N ALA A 441 14.69 -15.06 -67.80
CA ALA A 441 15.87 -15.57 -68.52
C ALA A 441 16.47 -14.56 -69.52
N ALA A 442 17.21 -13.59 -68.98
CA ALA A 442 17.88 -12.48 -69.62
C ALA A 442 19.37 -12.84 -69.83
N PRO A 443 20.09 -12.15 -70.73
CA PRO A 443 21.51 -12.39 -70.91
C PRO A 443 22.30 -12.13 -69.62
N ASN A 444 23.46 -12.78 -69.52
CA ASN A 444 24.46 -12.61 -68.48
C ASN A 444 24.73 -11.12 -68.16
N CYS A 445 25.06 -10.80 -66.90
CA CYS A 445 25.58 -9.47 -66.56
C CYS A 445 26.75 -9.11 -67.49
N ASN A 446 26.83 -7.85 -67.92
CA ASN A 446 27.89 -7.40 -68.82
C ASN A 446 29.27 -7.63 -68.18
N ASN A 447 29.41 -7.35 -66.87
CA ASN A 447 30.64 -7.57 -66.10
C ASN A 447 30.44 -8.52 -64.91
N LYS A 448 31.53 -9.16 -64.46
CA LYS A 448 31.53 -10.02 -63.26
C LYS A 448 31.48 -9.14 -62.00
N LEU A 449 30.63 -9.49 -61.03
CA LEU A 449 30.55 -8.81 -59.72
C LEU A 449 31.69 -9.25 -58.79
N SER A 450 32.94 -9.03 -59.21
CA SER A 450 34.11 -9.48 -58.46
C SER A 450 34.63 -8.43 -57.47
N SER A 451 35.46 -8.86 -56.52
CA SER A 451 36.20 -7.95 -55.63
C SER A 451 37.07 -6.94 -56.38
N ALA A 452 37.59 -7.31 -57.57
CA ALA A 452 38.35 -6.41 -58.43
C ALA A 452 37.52 -5.24 -58.99
N ASN A 453 36.20 -5.42 -59.09
CA ASN A 453 35.24 -4.40 -59.53
C ASN A 453 34.54 -3.71 -58.33
N GLY A 454 35.08 -3.87 -57.11
CA GLY A 454 34.59 -3.18 -55.92
C GLY A 454 33.38 -3.82 -55.22
N TYR A 455 33.05 -5.08 -55.52
CA TYR A 455 31.94 -5.80 -54.88
C TYR A 455 32.42 -6.65 -53.69
N SER A 456 31.78 -6.47 -52.54
CA SER A 456 32.06 -7.23 -51.31
C SER A 456 30.76 -7.54 -50.57
N PRO A 457 30.40 -8.83 -50.38
CA PRO A 457 31.10 -10.00 -50.90
C PRO A 457 30.98 -10.11 -52.44
N PRO A 458 31.90 -10.83 -53.12
CA PRO A 458 31.81 -11.10 -54.55
C PRO A 458 30.49 -11.80 -54.92
N ASP A 459 30.06 -11.61 -56.17
CA ASP A 459 28.93 -12.27 -56.83
C ASP A 459 27.53 -11.84 -56.36
N GLN A 460 27.43 -10.76 -55.59
CA GLN A 460 26.14 -10.16 -55.21
C GLN A 460 26.20 -8.63 -55.09
N LYS A 461 25.03 -8.00 -55.20
CA LYS A 461 24.83 -6.57 -54.92
C LYS A 461 23.56 -6.35 -54.12
N SER A 462 23.72 -5.79 -52.93
CA SER A 462 22.63 -5.32 -52.07
C SER A 462 22.10 -3.95 -52.53
N SER A 463 20.94 -3.55 -51.97
CA SER A 463 20.29 -2.25 -52.20
C SER A 463 19.83 -2.02 -53.64
N VAL A 464 19.53 -3.12 -54.35
CA VAL A 464 19.03 -3.09 -55.71
C VAL A 464 17.55 -2.76 -55.76
N THR A 465 17.13 -1.78 -56.57
CA THR A 465 15.71 -1.38 -56.69
C THR A 465 15.20 -1.32 -58.13
N PHE A 466 13.88 -1.15 -58.30
CA PHE A 466 13.13 -1.06 -59.56
C PHE A 466 12.96 0.40 -60.02
N ASN A 467 13.07 0.71 -61.32
CA ASN A 467 12.94 2.07 -61.89
C ASN A 467 11.50 2.68 -61.82
N ASP A 468 11.39 3.93 -61.34
CA ASP A 468 10.27 4.92 -61.38
C ASP A 468 8.82 4.41 -61.14
N VAL A 469 7.98 4.92 -60.22
CA VAL A 469 7.83 6.28 -59.64
C VAL A 469 7.02 6.22 -58.32
N GLY A 470 7.46 6.93 -57.27
CA GLY A 470 6.68 7.15 -56.03
C GLY A 470 6.97 6.14 -54.92
N ASN A 471 6.14 6.13 -53.86
CA ASN A 471 6.29 5.36 -52.60
C ASN A 471 6.32 3.81 -52.75
N LYS A 472 6.58 3.29 -53.96
CA LYS A 472 6.30 1.91 -54.43
C LYS A 472 7.57 1.07 -54.72
N SER A 473 8.73 1.43 -54.16
CA SER A 473 10.02 0.77 -54.48
C SER A 473 10.35 -0.34 -53.48
N ALA A 474 10.14 -1.61 -53.88
CA ALA A 474 10.82 -2.72 -53.22
C ALA A 474 12.32 -2.69 -53.57
N TYR A 475 13.17 -3.16 -52.67
CA TYR A 475 14.59 -3.35 -52.96
C TYR A 475 15.13 -4.63 -52.33
N GLY A 476 16.24 -5.08 -52.88
CA GLY A 476 16.72 -6.42 -52.62
C GLY A 476 18.20 -6.62 -52.93
N THR A 477 18.61 -7.88 -52.87
CA THR A 477 19.96 -8.33 -53.19
C THR A 477 19.90 -9.20 -54.43
N LEU A 478 20.54 -8.75 -55.50
CA LEU A 478 20.72 -9.54 -56.70
C LEU A 478 21.93 -10.46 -56.49
N HIS A 479 21.71 -11.76 -56.61
CA HIS A 479 22.77 -12.77 -56.61
C HIS A 479 23.05 -13.19 -58.04
N VAL A 480 24.32 -13.29 -58.37
CA VAL A 480 24.84 -13.71 -59.67
C VAL A 480 25.69 -14.95 -59.44
N SER A 481 25.68 -15.89 -60.38
CA SER A 481 26.51 -17.09 -60.36
C SER A 481 27.99 -16.72 -60.16
N THR A 482 28.67 -17.48 -59.30
CA THR A 482 30.12 -17.37 -59.05
C THR A 482 30.95 -17.92 -60.22
N ALA A 483 30.32 -18.69 -61.11
CA ALA A 483 30.92 -19.19 -62.34
C ALA A 483 31.07 -18.07 -63.38
N ASP A 484 31.94 -18.27 -64.38
CA ASP A 484 32.24 -17.25 -65.40
C ASP A 484 31.07 -16.97 -66.37
N ASP A 485 29.92 -17.63 -66.17
CA ASP A 485 28.71 -17.38 -66.92
C ASP A 485 28.01 -16.08 -66.50
N LYS A 486 28.30 -15.46 -65.33
CA LYS A 486 27.71 -14.17 -64.90
C LYS A 486 26.17 -14.15 -64.93
N SER A 487 25.54 -15.32 -64.78
CA SER A 487 24.10 -15.50 -64.88
C SER A 487 23.41 -15.07 -63.57
N PRO A 488 22.31 -14.30 -63.59
CA PRO A 488 21.55 -14.02 -62.38
C PRO A 488 20.99 -15.31 -61.79
N SER A 489 21.28 -15.59 -60.53
CA SER A 489 20.83 -16.82 -59.86
C SER A 489 19.56 -16.60 -59.04
N SER A 490 19.42 -15.45 -58.38
CA SER A 490 18.23 -15.11 -57.58
C SER A 490 18.14 -13.62 -57.27
N PHE A 491 16.93 -13.17 -56.93
CA PHE A 491 16.70 -11.85 -56.36
C PHE A 491 16.03 -12.03 -54.98
N LEU A 492 16.72 -11.63 -53.92
CA LEU A 492 16.15 -11.65 -52.58
C LEU A 492 15.51 -10.29 -52.30
N VAL A 493 14.21 -10.26 -51.99
CA VAL A 493 13.53 -9.04 -51.57
C VAL A 493 13.87 -8.78 -50.10
N ASN A 494 14.75 -7.81 -49.83
CA ASN A 494 15.13 -7.41 -48.49
C ASN A 494 14.08 -6.44 -47.89
N TYR A 495 13.56 -5.50 -48.68
CA TYR A 495 12.50 -4.58 -48.30
C TYR A 495 11.38 -4.59 -49.36
N PRO A 496 10.17 -5.07 -49.04
CA PRO A 496 9.13 -5.31 -50.04
C PRO A 496 8.31 -4.06 -50.43
N GLY A 497 8.57 -2.90 -49.82
CA GLY A 497 7.86 -1.65 -50.12
C GLY A 497 6.43 -1.58 -49.56
N HIS A 498 5.74 -0.46 -49.81
CA HIS A 498 4.33 -0.29 -49.48
C HIS A 498 3.61 0.67 -50.43
N ASP A 499 2.55 0.21 -51.06
CA ASP A 499 1.66 1.05 -51.86
C ASP A 499 0.24 1.07 -51.26
N ALA A 500 -0.07 2.15 -50.55
CA ALA A 500 -1.39 2.36 -49.94
C ALA A 500 -2.53 2.50 -50.97
N THR A 501 -2.21 2.72 -52.26
CA THR A 501 -3.21 2.76 -53.35
C THR A 501 -3.54 1.38 -53.93
N GLY A 502 -2.73 0.37 -53.60
CA GLY A 502 -2.88 -1.00 -54.05
C GLY A 502 -2.38 -1.29 -55.47
N TYR A 503 -1.82 -2.48 -55.66
CA TYR A 503 -1.43 -3.02 -56.97
C TYR A 503 -2.63 -3.68 -57.66
N SER A 504 -2.85 -3.37 -58.94
CA SER A 504 -4.02 -3.85 -59.71
C SER A 504 -3.90 -5.29 -60.24
N ALA A 505 -2.69 -5.84 -60.33
CA ALA A 505 -2.43 -7.17 -60.89
C ALA A 505 -1.74 -8.11 -59.86
N SER A 506 -1.86 -9.44 -60.03
CA SER A 506 -1.21 -10.45 -59.15
C SER A 506 0.27 -10.62 -59.43
N THR A 507 0.63 -10.41 -60.68
CA THR A 507 1.98 -10.32 -61.20
C THR A 507 1.97 -9.19 -62.21
N PHE A 508 3.07 -8.47 -62.30
CA PHE A 508 3.29 -7.60 -63.43
C PHE A 508 4.73 -7.80 -63.90
N SER A 509 4.88 -8.01 -65.20
CA SER A 509 6.17 -7.89 -65.87
C SER A 509 6.36 -6.43 -66.19
N SER A 510 7.21 -5.75 -65.44
CA SER A 510 7.71 -4.45 -65.83
C SER A 510 9.17 -4.63 -66.24
N THR A 511 9.58 -3.94 -67.30
CA THR A 511 10.93 -4.00 -67.84
C THR A 511 11.88 -3.22 -66.89
N LEU A 512 11.95 -3.66 -65.63
CA LEU A 512 12.54 -2.90 -64.53
C LEU A 512 14.04 -3.12 -64.53
N THR A 513 14.74 -2.14 -65.09
CA THR A 513 16.19 -2.02 -64.92
C THR A 513 16.47 -1.82 -63.44
N ILE A 514 17.39 -2.63 -62.95
CA ILE A 514 17.83 -2.71 -61.56
C ILE A 514 18.80 -1.54 -61.29
N TYR A 515 18.56 -0.72 -60.26
CA TYR A 515 19.43 0.41 -59.85
C TYR A 515 20.14 0.14 -58.52
N VAL A 516 21.24 0.85 -58.28
CA VAL A 516 22.24 0.51 -57.25
C VAL A 516 21.86 0.95 -55.83
N SER A 517 20.92 1.89 -55.67
CA SER A 517 20.52 2.41 -54.35
C SER A 517 19.09 2.98 -54.33
N PRO A 518 18.35 2.83 -53.21
CA PRO A 518 17.02 3.42 -53.03
C PRO A 518 17.01 4.94 -53.25
N GLY A 519 16.05 5.46 -54.00
CA GLY A 519 15.87 6.89 -54.22
C GLY A 519 16.90 7.56 -55.16
N THR A 520 17.73 6.77 -55.84
CA THR A 520 18.72 7.29 -56.80
C THR A 520 18.49 6.73 -58.20
N THR A 521 18.73 7.54 -59.23
CA THR A 521 18.82 7.07 -60.62
C THR A 521 20.22 6.56 -60.96
N THR A 522 21.07 6.29 -59.96
CA THR A 522 22.46 5.89 -60.21
C THR A 522 22.46 4.52 -60.86
N ALA A 523 22.85 4.49 -62.13
CA ALA A 523 23.03 3.26 -62.87
C ALA A 523 24.17 2.43 -62.28
N TRP A 524 24.22 1.13 -62.63
CA TRP A 524 25.29 0.24 -62.22
C TRP A 524 26.69 0.84 -62.44
N PRO A 525 27.67 0.52 -61.59
CA PRO A 525 29.06 0.85 -61.87
C PRO A 525 29.44 0.46 -63.30
N ILE A 526 30.24 1.30 -63.94
CA ILE A 526 30.76 1.07 -65.28
C ILE A 526 32.16 0.47 -65.15
N HIS A 527 32.33 -0.74 -65.64
CA HIS A 527 33.64 -1.36 -65.84
C HIS A 527 33.81 -1.70 -67.31
N SER A 528 35.01 -1.49 -67.86
CA SER A 528 35.31 -1.77 -69.27
C SER A 528 34.34 -1.12 -70.28
N SER A 529 33.88 0.11 -69.98
CA SER A 529 32.91 0.88 -70.79
C SER A 529 31.49 0.28 -70.87
N GLN A 530 31.15 -0.69 -70.03
CA GLN A 530 29.80 -1.27 -69.93
C GLN A 530 29.29 -1.21 -68.48
N GLN A 531 27.99 -1.00 -68.32
CA GLN A 531 27.33 -1.05 -67.01
C GLN A 531 27.18 -2.50 -66.54
N ASP A 532 27.58 -2.81 -65.31
CA ASP A 532 27.80 -4.19 -64.86
C ASP A 532 26.58 -5.12 -65.02
N CYS A 533 25.36 -4.70 -64.64
CA CYS A 533 24.15 -5.54 -64.68
C CYS A 533 22.87 -4.74 -65.07
N ASN A 534 22.96 -3.77 -65.98
CA ASN A 534 21.81 -2.95 -66.39
C ASN A 534 20.86 -3.65 -67.40
N ASN A 535 21.15 -4.88 -67.80
CA ASN A 535 20.42 -5.66 -68.81
C ASN A 535 19.52 -6.75 -68.19
N ILE A 536 19.39 -6.78 -66.86
CA ILE A 536 18.63 -7.79 -66.13
C ILE A 536 17.16 -7.37 -66.01
N GLN A 537 16.26 -8.30 -66.31
CA GLN A 537 14.80 -8.11 -66.26
C GLN A 537 14.17 -8.98 -65.17
N VAL A 538 13.22 -8.42 -64.41
CA VAL A 538 12.57 -9.09 -63.28
C VAL A 538 11.05 -9.09 -63.41
N THR A 539 10.43 -10.21 -63.05
CA THR A 539 8.98 -10.33 -62.90
C THR A 539 8.62 -10.27 -61.42
N ALA A 540 7.83 -9.28 -61.02
CA ALA A 540 7.45 -9.06 -59.62
C ALA A 540 6.08 -9.70 -59.31
N THR A 541 6.02 -10.40 -58.19
CA THR A 541 4.79 -10.95 -57.61
C THR A 541 4.36 -10.10 -56.43
N THR A 542 3.13 -9.60 -56.47
CA THR A 542 2.57 -8.70 -55.44
C THR A 542 1.92 -9.51 -54.31
N GLY A 543 2.04 -9.04 -53.07
CA GLY A 543 1.39 -9.57 -51.88
C GLY A 543 0.64 -8.49 -51.11
N TYR A 544 0.34 -8.78 -49.84
CA TYR A 544 -0.44 -7.93 -48.94
C TYR A 544 0.34 -7.64 -47.66
N ARG A 545 0.13 -6.47 -47.08
CA ARG A 545 0.56 -6.18 -45.71
C ARG A 545 -0.45 -6.68 -44.68
N LEU A 546 0.04 -6.87 -43.46
CA LEU A 546 -0.79 -7.16 -42.29
C LEU A 546 -1.65 -5.93 -41.97
N GLN A 547 -2.95 -6.13 -41.77
CA GLN A 547 -3.89 -5.09 -41.34
C GLN A 547 -4.20 -5.21 -39.84
N SER A 548 -4.50 -6.42 -39.37
CA SER A 548 -4.80 -6.70 -37.97
C SER A 548 -4.52 -8.16 -37.64
N ILE A 549 -4.67 -8.54 -36.37
CA ILE A 549 -4.61 -9.94 -35.95
C ILE A 549 -5.89 -10.28 -35.18
N THR A 550 -6.48 -11.42 -35.49
CA THR A 550 -7.66 -11.93 -34.79
C THR A 550 -7.29 -13.17 -33.99
N VAL A 551 -7.61 -13.16 -32.69
CA VAL A 551 -7.43 -14.31 -31.81
C VAL A 551 -8.49 -15.36 -32.14
N THR A 552 -8.06 -16.59 -32.43
CA THR A 552 -8.93 -17.74 -32.75
C THR A 552 -9.16 -18.64 -31.54
N ASP A 553 -8.18 -18.75 -30.65
CA ASP A 553 -8.31 -19.36 -29.32
C ASP A 553 -7.45 -18.56 -28.34
N GLY A 554 -8.01 -18.15 -27.21
CA GLY A 554 -7.29 -17.41 -26.18
C GLY A 554 -6.36 -18.27 -25.32
N GLY A 555 -6.35 -19.59 -25.51
CA GLY A 555 -5.56 -20.53 -24.71
C GLY A 555 -6.02 -20.56 -23.26
N SER A 556 -5.18 -21.03 -22.34
CA SER A 556 -5.44 -21.05 -20.89
C SER A 556 -4.15 -20.97 -20.09
N GLY A 557 -4.24 -20.63 -18.81
CA GLY A 557 -3.07 -20.64 -17.91
C GLY A 557 -2.32 -19.31 -17.78
N TYR A 558 -2.67 -18.27 -18.53
CA TYR A 558 -1.87 -17.03 -18.58
C TYR A 558 -2.02 -16.21 -17.29
N THR A 559 -1.02 -16.25 -16.42
CA THR A 559 -0.90 -15.39 -15.22
C THR A 559 -0.01 -14.16 -15.43
N SER A 560 0.60 -14.04 -16.62
CA SER A 560 1.38 -12.89 -17.09
C SER A 560 1.15 -12.72 -18.60
N THR A 561 1.23 -11.49 -19.11
CA THR A 561 1.02 -11.19 -20.52
C THR A 561 2.08 -11.88 -21.39
N PRO A 562 1.70 -12.77 -22.33
CA PRO A 562 2.67 -13.45 -23.17
C PRO A 562 3.28 -12.52 -24.21
N THR A 563 4.55 -12.75 -24.56
CA THR A 563 5.18 -12.09 -25.71
C THR A 563 4.60 -12.65 -27.00
N VAL A 564 4.20 -11.76 -27.91
CA VAL A 564 3.60 -12.11 -29.21
C VAL A 564 4.67 -11.94 -30.29
N ASN A 565 5.04 -13.05 -30.93
CA ASN A 565 6.00 -13.08 -32.03
C ASN A 565 5.24 -13.28 -33.34
N ILE A 566 5.32 -12.29 -34.23
CA ILE A 566 4.69 -12.33 -35.54
C ILE A 566 5.80 -12.49 -36.58
N THR A 567 5.77 -13.61 -37.30
CA THR A 567 6.79 -13.97 -38.29
C THR A 567 6.13 -14.45 -39.60
N GLY A 568 6.94 -14.92 -40.55
CA GLY A 568 6.51 -15.27 -41.90
C GLY A 568 6.47 -14.07 -42.86
N GLY A 569 6.05 -14.30 -44.10
CA GLY A 569 6.17 -13.31 -45.17
C GLY A 569 7.61 -13.08 -45.64
N THR A 570 7.80 -12.07 -46.49
CA THR A 570 9.06 -11.74 -47.16
C THR A 570 9.56 -10.35 -46.74
N GLY A 571 10.87 -10.16 -46.81
CA GLY A 571 11.60 -9.00 -46.28
C GLY A 571 12.48 -9.41 -45.10
N ASP A 572 13.71 -8.90 -45.07
CA ASP A 572 14.69 -9.18 -44.02
C ASP A 572 15.17 -7.89 -43.34
N SER A 573 15.70 -8.04 -42.13
CA SER A 573 16.19 -6.92 -41.32
C SER A 573 17.41 -6.22 -41.92
N SER A 574 18.16 -6.89 -42.80
CA SER A 574 19.35 -6.31 -43.43
C SER A 574 19.01 -5.23 -44.45
N GLY A 575 17.81 -5.27 -45.04
CA GLY A 575 17.22 -4.19 -45.83
C GLY A 575 16.31 -3.26 -45.03
N GLY A 576 16.46 -3.15 -43.71
CA GLY A 576 15.62 -2.27 -42.89
C GLY A 576 14.15 -2.69 -42.79
N SER A 577 13.80 -3.94 -43.12
CA SER A 577 12.46 -4.47 -42.89
C SER A 577 12.27 -4.81 -41.40
N THR A 578 11.12 -4.47 -40.83
CA THR A 578 10.77 -4.70 -39.42
C THR A 578 9.58 -5.64 -39.30
N TYR A 579 9.70 -6.71 -38.48
CA TYR A 579 8.58 -7.58 -38.10
C TYR A 579 7.42 -6.79 -37.46
N PRO A 580 6.15 -7.10 -37.76
CA PRO A 580 5.04 -6.56 -37.02
C PRO A 580 5.19 -6.89 -35.54
N THR A 581 4.75 -5.98 -34.69
CA THR A 581 4.74 -6.17 -33.24
C THR A 581 3.32 -6.05 -32.72
N ALA A 582 2.97 -6.85 -31.72
CA ALA A 582 1.68 -6.77 -31.06
C ALA A 582 1.81 -7.03 -29.56
N THR A 583 0.89 -6.47 -28.78
CA THR A 583 0.74 -6.73 -27.35
C THR A 583 -0.52 -7.55 -27.10
N ALA A 584 -0.40 -8.59 -26.27
CA ALA A 584 -1.53 -9.42 -25.86
C ALA A 584 -2.27 -8.79 -24.67
N THR A 585 -3.60 -8.67 -24.77
CA THR A 585 -4.46 -8.34 -23.64
C THR A 585 -4.94 -9.63 -23.01
N LEU A 586 -4.83 -9.74 -21.68
CA LEU A 586 -5.40 -10.85 -20.92
C LEU A 586 -6.78 -10.48 -20.40
N GLY A 587 -7.71 -11.43 -20.49
CA GLY A 587 -8.99 -11.36 -19.80
C GLY A 587 -9.13 -12.53 -18.82
N PHE A 588 -9.77 -12.25 -17.70
CA PHE A 588 -9.85 -13.15 -16.55
C PHE A 588 -11.30 -13.59 -16.30
N PRO A 589 -11.52 -14.71 -15.58
CA PRO A 589 -12.85 -15.07 -15.11
C PRO A 589 -13.28 -14.16 -13.94
N VAL A 590 -14.60 -14.02 -13.77
CA VAL A 590 -15.20 -13.52 -12.53
C VAL A 590 -14.86 -14.51 -11.41
N SER A 591 -14.14 -14.03 -10.39
CA SER A 591 -13.68 -14.83 -9.25
C SER A 591 -14.69 -14.86 -8.12
N SER A 592 -15.40 -13.76 -7.89
CA SER A 592 -16.44 -13.66 -6.86
C SER A 592 -17.48 -12.60 -7.21
N VAL A 593 -18.62 -12.67 -6.52
CA VAL A 593 -19.65 -11.62 -6.51
C VAL A 593 -20.01 -11.32 -5.08
N THR A 594 -19.86 -10.06 -4.68
CA THR A 594 -20.17 -9.58 -3.34
C THR A 594 -21.45 -8.77 -3.39
N VAL A 595 -22.45 -9.19 -2.61
CA VAL A 595 -23.72 -8.45 -2.47
C VAL A 595 -23.45 -7.21 -1.62
N THR A 596 -23.66 -6.02 -2.20
CA THR A 596 -23.50 -4.72 -1.51
C THR A 596 -24.82 -4.22 -0.93
N SER A 597 -25.95 -4.71 -1.46
CA SER A 597 -27.28 -4.54 -0.88
C SER A 597 -28.11 -5.78 -1.20
N GLY A 598 -28.72 -6.42 -0.20
CA GLY A 598 -29.60 -7.57 -0.41
C GLY A 598 -30.95 -7.20 -1.03
N GLY A 599 -31.28 -5.90 -1.06
CA GLY A 599 -32.59 -5.39 -1.45
C GLY A 599 -33.74 -5.94 -0.59
N ASN A 600 -34.98 -5.67 -0.99
CA ASN A 600 -36.17 -6.05 -0.23
C ASN A 600 -37.24 -6.72 -1.12
N HIS A 601 -38.07 -7.58 -0.51
CA HIS A 601 -39.27 -8.19 -1.10
C HIS A 601 -39.05 -9.15 -2.28
N TYR A 602 -37.87 -9.77 -2.42
CA TYR A 602 -37.75 -10.90 -3.35
C TYR A 602 -38.62 -12.04 -2.80
N THR A 603 -39.45 -12.68 -3.62
CA THR A 603 -40.27 -13.85 -3.19
C THR A 603 -39.69 -15.18 -3.64
N SER A 604 -38.58 -15.12 -4.38
CA SER A 604 -37.76 -16.23 -4.88
C SER A 604 -36.38 -15.70 -5.22
N ALA A 605 -35.38 -16.57 -5.39
CA ALA A 605 -34.05 -16.17 -5.83
C ALA A 605 -34.12 -15.39 -7.18
N PRO A 606 -33.57 -14.17 -7.26
CA PRO A 606 -33.52 -13.43 -8.53
C PRO A 606 -32.50 -14.05 -9.49
N THR A 607 -32.68 -13.81 -10.78
CA THR A 607 -31.67 -14.10 -11.80
C THR A 607 -30.51 -13.13 -11.67
N VAL A 608 -29.28 -13.61 -11.85
CA VAL A 608 -28.06 -12.79 -11.83
C VAL A 608 -27.53 -12.68 -13.24
N SER A 609 -27.32 -11.45 -13.71
CA SER A 609 -26.71 -11.17 -15.01
C SER A 609 -25.49 -10.27 -14.85
N PHE A 610 -24.51 -10.50 -15.70
CA PHE A 610 -23.28 -9.72 -15.79
C PHE A 610 -23.31 -8.89 -17.07
N THR A 611 -23.06 -7.59 -16.96
CA THR A 611 -22.97 -6.71 -18.14
C THR A 611 -21.75 -5.78 -18.05
N GLY A 612 -21.14 -5.45 -19.17
CA GLY A 612 -19.86 -4.72 -19.20
C GLY A 612 -18.66 -5.58 -18.78
N GLY A 613 -17.50 -4.95 -18.59
CA GLY A 613 -16.27 -5.64 -18.14
C GLY A 613 -15.49 -6.42 -19.20
N GLY A 614 -16.01 -6.53 -20.44
CA GLY A 614 -15.39 -7.29 -21.52
C GLY A 614 -14.81 -6.42 -22.64
N GLY A 615 -13.56 -6.69 -23.05
CA GLY A 615 -12.86 -6.02 -24.15
C GLY A 615 -13.33 -6.44 -25.55
N GLY A 616 -14.63 -6.41 -25.83
CA GLY A 616 -15.20 -6.64 -27.16
C GLY A 616 -14.78 -7.96 -27.85
N CYS A 617 -14.41 -8.98 -27.07
CA CYS A 617 -13.67 -10.13 -27.60
C CYS A 617 -14.59 -11.22 -28.16
N GLY A 618 -14.28 -11.71 -29.38
CA GLY A 618 -15.02 -12.78 -30.06
C GLY A 618 -14.81 -14.20 -29.48
N VAL A 619 -13.91 -14.33 -28.50
CA VAL A 619 -13.56 -15.59 -27.80
C VAL A 619 -13.97 -15.59 -26.32
N CYS A 620 -14.73 -14.57 -25.88
CA CYS A 620 -15.17 -14.40 -24.50
C CYS A 620 -16.36 -15.32 -24.21
N THR A 621 -16.43 -15.87 -22.99
CA THR A 621 -17.62 -16.60 -22.51
C THR A 621 -18.27 -15.83 -21.36
N PRO A 622 -19.60 -15.62 -21.37
CA PRO A 622 -20.28 -14.90 -20.30
C PRO A 622 -20.18 -15.66 -18.97
N ALA A 623 -20.16 -14.90 -17.87
CA ALA A 623 -20.17 -15.47 -16.52
C ALA A 623 -21.62 -15.83 -16.15
N THR A 624 -21.80 -16.87 -15.36
CA THR A 624 -23.09 -17.27 -14.80
C THR A 624 -23.00 -17.39 -13.29
N ALA A 625 -24.07 -17.00 -12.61
CA ALA A 625 -24.15 -17.06 -11.16
C ALA A 625 -25.60 -17.31 -10.72
N THR A 626 -25.76 -17.80 -9.49
CA THR A 626 -27.05 -18.02 -8.83
C THR A 626 -27.11 -17.23 -7.54
N ALA A 627 -28.18 -16.45 -7.35
CA ALA A 627 -28.45 -15.78 -6.08
C ALA A 627 -29.14 -16.74 -5.10
N SER A 628 -28.84 -16.59 -3.81
CA SER A 628 -29.55 -17.25 -2.72
C SER A 628 -30.33 -16.22 -1.91
N VAL A 629 -31.49 -16.61 -1.37
CA VAL A 629 -32.34 -15.76 -0.52
C VAL A 629 -32.59 -16.45 0.82
N VAL A 630 -32.62 -15.68 1.91
CA VAL A 630 -32.89 -16.23 3.26
C VAL A 630 -34.38 -16.52 3.43
N THR A 631 -34.76 -17.78 3.65
CA THR A 631 -36.17 -18.24 3.67
C THR A 631 -36.83 -18.35 5.05
N THR A 632 -36.31 -17.68 6.07
CA THR A 632 -36.77 -17.83 7.45
C THR A 632 -38.04 -17.05 7.83
N SER A 633 -38.71 -16.36 6.89
CA SER A 633 -39.96 -15.62 7.15
C SER A 633 -40.90 -15.61 5.95
N THR A 634 -42.21 -15.58 6.21
CA THR A 634 -43.29 -15.68 5.21
C THR A 634 -43.53 -14.42 4.37
N TRP A 635 -42.80 -13.31 4.57
CA TRP A 635 -43.10 -12.03 3.89
C TRP A 635 -41.92 -11.15 3.42
N VAL A 636 -40.65 -11.45 3.71
CA VAL A 636 -39.51 -10.63 3.24
C VAL A 636 -38.27 -11.51 3.02
N TYR A 637 -37.85 -11.71 1.76
CA TYR A 637 -36.62 -12.45 1.44
C TYR A 637 -35.60 -11.50 0.79
N PRO A 638 -34.50 -11.09 1.47
CA PRO A 638 -33.39 -10.38 0.83
C PRO A 638 -32.43 -11.37 0.15
N VAL A 639 -31.67 -10.88 -0.84
CA VAL A 639 -30.54 -11.63 -1.44
C VAL A 639 -29.42 -11.73 -0.41
N ASP A 640 -29.06 -12.96 -0.05
CA ASP A 640 -28.08 -13.29 0.99
C ASP A 640 -26.66 -13.30 0.41
N HIS A 641 -26.45 -14.09 -0.63
CA HIS A 641 -25.18 -14.23 -1.33
C HIS A 641 -25.40 -14.60 -2.79
N VAL A 642 -24.36 -14.42 -3.59
CA VAL A 642 -24.33 -14.83 -5.00
C VAL A 642 -23.19 -15.82 -5.20
N THR A 643 -23.52 -17.00 -5.70
CA THR A 643 -22.53 -18.04 -6.02
C THR A 643 -22.25 -18.02 -7.51
N VAL A 644 -21.00 -17.81 -7.89
CA VAL A 644 -20.56 -17.91 -9.29
C VAL A 644 -20.62 -19.38 -9.70
N THR A 645 -21.46 -19.71 -10.68
CA THR A 645 -21.61 -21.08 -11.19
C THR A 645 -20.66 -21.34 -12.36
N ALA A 646 -20.33 -20.30 -13.14
CA ALA A 646 -19.18 -20.29 -14.04
C ALA A 646 -18.64 -18.86 -14.13
N GLY A 647 -17.33 -18.67 -13.90
CA GLY A 647 -16.72 -17.34 -13.93
C GLY A 647 -16.68 -16.67 -15.32
N GLY A 648 -17.12 -17.36 -16.37
CA GLY A 648 -16.93 -16.93 -17.75
C GLY A 648 -15.45 -16.80 -18.10
N SER A 649 -15.14 -16.13 -19.19
CA SER A 649 -13.78 -15.79 -19.57
C SER A 649 -13.73 -14.52 -20.38
N GLY A 650 -12.65 -13.77 -20.19
CA GLY A 650 -12.33 -12.62 -21.03
C GLY A 650 -12.71 -11.24 -20.45
N TYR A 651 -12.94 -11.16 -19.14
CA TYR A 651 -13.17 -9.88 -18.46
C TYR A 651 -11.83 -9.18 -18.22
N THR A 652 -11.66 -8.00 -18.82
CA THR A 652 -10.48 -7.14 -18.65
C THR A 652 -10.67 -6.13 -17.53
N SER A 653 -11.90 -5.95 -17.07
CA SER A 653 -12.25 -5.21 -15.85
C SER A 653 -13.44 -5.88 -15.16
N PRO A 654 -13.70 -5.59 -13.87
CA PRO A 654 -14.89 -6.09 -13.18
C PRO A 654 -16.20 -5.80 -13.96
N PRO A 655 -17.04 -6.83 -14.24
CA PRO A 655 -18.35 -6.60 -14.85
C PRO A 655 -19.35 -6.04 -13.82
N SER A 656 -20.34 -5.30 -14.30
CA SER A 656 -21.48 -4.90 -13.47
C SER A 656 -22.42 -6.09 -13.24
N VAL A 657 -22.99 -6.17 -12.03
CA VAL A 657 -23.92 -7.23 -11.64
C VAL A 657 -25.31 -6.64 -11.52
N SER A 658 -26.29 -7.25 -12.20
CA SER A 658 -27.69 -6.89 -12.08
C SER A 658 -28.55 -8.08 -11.68
N PHE A 659 -29.62 -7.78 -10.96
CA PHE A 659 -30.59 -8.77 -10.48
C PHE A 659 -31.92 -8.61 -11.24
N GLY A 660 -32.34 -9.66 -11.93
CA GLY A 660 -33.63 -9.72 -12.61
C GLY A 660 -34.65 -10.56 -11.84
N SER A 661 -35.80 -9.99 -11.47
CA SER A 661 -36.90 -10.72 -10.82
C SER A 661 -38.27 -10.14 -11.19
N THR A 662 -39.33 -10.90 -10.93
CA THR A 662 -40.74 -10.45 -11.03
C THR A 662 -41.28 -9.86 -9.71
N SER A 663 -40.50 -9.92 -8.63
CA SER A 663 -40.79 -9.34 -7.30
C SER A 663 -39.48 -8.89 -6.61
N GLY A 664 -39.56 -7.84 -5.78
CA GLY A 664 -38.42 -7.29 -5.06
C GLY A 664 -37.60 -6.22 -5.82
N SER A 665 -36.87 -5.38 -5.10
CA SER A 665 -36.02 -4.32 -5.68
C SER A 665 -34.89 -3.89 -4.75
N GLY A 666 -33.88 -3.22 -5.31
CA GLY A 666 -32.78 -2.61 -4.55
C GLY A 666 -31.62 -3.53 -4.19
N ALA A 667 -31.57 -4.76 -4.72
CA ALA A 667 -30.37 -5.58 -4.61
C ALA A 667 -29.26 -5.01 -5.50
N ALA A 668 -28.06 -4.92 -4.94
CA ALA A 668 -26.86 -4.46 -5.62
C ALA A 668 -25.69 -5.39 -5.27
N ALA A 669 -24.79 -5.59 -6.22
CA ALA A 669 -23.61 -6.42 -6.04
C ALA A 669 -22.45 -5.93 -6.90
N MET A 670 -21.25 -6.26 -6.48
CA MET A 670 -20.00 -6.02 -7.21
C MET A 670 -19.40 -7.37 -7.61
N ALA A 671 -18.99 -7.52 -8.86
CA ALA A 671 -18.20 -8.67 -9.29
C ALA A 671 -16.70 -8.34 -9.14
N ASN A 672 -15.90 -9.35 -8.85
CA ASN A 672 -14.44 -9.26 -8.90
C ASN A 672 -13.90 -10.19 -9.99
N ILE A 673 -12.79 -9.81 -10.62
CA ILE A 673 -12.07 -10.65 -11.59
C ILE A 673 -10.74 -11.09 -11.02
N SER A 674 -10.31 -12.31 -11.35
CA SER A 674 -9.15 -12.96 -10.72
C SER A 674 -7.76 -12.44 -11.16
N GLY A 675 -7.71 -11.31 -11.88
CA GLY A 675 -6.50 -10.82 -12.56
C GLY A 675 -5.79 -9.64 -11.91
N THR A 676 -6.34 -9.04 -10.86
CA THR A 676 -5.69 -7.92 -10.18
C THR A 676 -4.87 -8.44 -9.01
N THR A 677 -3.54 -8.35 -9.09
CA THR A 677 -2.71 -8.24 -7.88
C THR A 677 -3.19 -7.01 -7.14
N ALA A 678 -4.09 -7.17 -6.18
CA ALA A 678 -4.41 -6.12 -5.24
C ALA A 678 -3.59 -6.38 -3.97
N THR A 679 -2.85 -5.36 -3.53
CA THR A 679 -2.38 -5.30 -2.15
C THR A 679 -3.61 -5.34 -1.26
N THR A 680 -3.78 -6.46 -0.58
CA THR A 680 -4.94 -6.70 0.27
C THR A 680 -4.47 -6.78 1.71
N TYR A 681 -5.30 -6.25 2.59
CA TYR A 681 -5.04 -6.10 3.99
C TYR A 681 -6.13 -6.87 4.75
N PRO A 682 -5.79 -7.54 5.86
CA PRO A 682 -6.80 -7.98 6.81
C PRO A 682 -7.39 -6.76 7.54
N VAL A 683 -8.63 -6.89 8.05
CA VAL A 683 -9.17 -5.94 9.03
C VAL A 683 -8.34 -6.06 10.30
N ASP A 684 -7.64 -4.99 10.66
CA ASP A 684 -6.70 -4.96 11.78
C ASP A 684 -7.45 -4.79 13.11
N HIS A 685 -8.25 -3.72 13.20
CA HIS A 685 -9.07 -3.44 14.36
C HIS A 685 -10.30 -2.61 14.01
N VAL A 686 -11.16 -2.43 15.01
CA VAL A 686 -12.38 -1.61 14.92
C VAL A 686 -12.40 -0.64 16.09
N ASP A 687 -12.49 0.64 15.79
CA ASP A 687 -12.64 1.70 16.76
C ASP A 687 -14.11 2.07 16.94
N VAL A 688 -14.57 2.19 18.18
CA VAL A 688 -15.93 2.62 18.50
C VAL A 688 -15.96 4.14 18.59
N ASN A 689 -16.67 4.80 17.67
CA ASN A 689 -16.85 6.26 17.66
C ASN A 689 -17.90 6.69 18.69
N THR A 690 -19.02 5.98 18.76
CA THR A 690 -20.05 6.18 19.78
C THR A 690 -20.54 4.82 20.28
N GLY A 691 -20.60 4.63 21.61
CA GLY A 691 -21.05 3.36 22.21
C GLY A 691 -22.57 3.13 22.14
N GLY A 692 -23.34 4.14 21.76
CA GLY A 692 -24.82 4.09 21.75
C GLY A 692 -25.42 3.83 23.13
N SER A 693 -26.70 3.45 23.17
CA SER A 693 -27.40 3.11 24.41
C SER A 693 -28.44 2.00 24.21
N GLY A 694 -28.78 1.28 25.29
CA GLY A 694 -29.86 0.29 25.31
C GLY A 694 -29.46 -1.13 24.86
N TYR A 695 -28.17 -1.44 24.72
CA TYR A 695 -27.70 -2.76 24.31
C TYR A 695 -27.74 -3.73 25.51
N THR A 696 -28.58 -4.76 25.49
CA THR A 696 -28.79 -5.65 26.66
C THR A 696 -28.36 -7.12 26.45
N SER A 697 -27.69 -7.45 25.34
CA SER A 697 -27.24 -8.82 25.03
C SER A 697 -25.72 -8.91 24.88
N ALA A 698 -25.07 -9.80 25.64
CA ALA A 698 -23.62 -10.01 25.65
C ALA A 698 -23.02 -10.47 24.29
N LEU A 699 -23.86 -10.77 23.29
CA LEU A 699 -23.45 -11.12 21.93
C LEU A 699 -24.21 -10.22 20.95
N THR A 700 -23.72 -8.99 20.77
CA THR A 700 -24.21 -8.11 19.71
C THR A 700 -23.40 -8.39 18.44
N THR A 701 -24.07 -8.82 17.37
CA THR A 701 -23.43 -9.14 16.09
C THR A 701 -22.89 -7.87 15.43
N VAL A 702 -21.68 -7.95 14.88
CA VAL A 702 -21.06 -6.89 14.09
C VAL A 702 -20.86 -7.42 12.68
N SER A 703 -21.43 -6.74 11.69
CA SER A 703 -21.30 -7.10 10.29
C SER A 703 -20.33 -6.16 9.56
N PHE A 704 -19.56 -6.75 8.64
CA PHE A 704 -18.68 -6.03 7.73
C PHE A 704 -19.27 -6.06 6.33
N SER A 705 -19.24 -4.93 5.63
CA SER A 705 -19.70 -4.80 4.24
C SER A 705 -18.79 -3.84 3.47
N GLY A 706 -18.57 -4.09 2.18
CA GLY A 706 -17.60 -3.30 1.38
C GLY A 706 -16.13 -3.67 1.64
N GLY A 707 -15.20 -2.83 1.21
CA GLY A 707 -13.75 -3.02 1.41
C GLY A 707 -13.07 -3.99 0.44
N GLY A 708 -13.82 -4.70 -0.43
CA GLY A 708 -13.27 -5.64 -1.41
C GLY A 708 -12.86 -7.03 -0.87
N GLY A 709 -12.88 -7.23 0.46
CA GLY A 709 -12.52 -8.48 1.13
C GLY A 709 -13.71 -9.34 1.58
N MET A 710 -13.41 -10.51 2.16
CA MET A 710 -14.38 -11.50 2.63
C MET A 710 -14.06 -11.99 4.06
N ASN A 711 -15.06 -12.49 4.77
CA ASN A 711 -14.93 -13.25 6.03
C ASN A 711 -14.39 -12.48 7.26
N ALA A 712 -14.40 -11.14 7.26
CA ALA A 712 -14.23 -10.41 8.51
C ALA A 712 -15.46 -10.59 9.40
N ALA A 713 -15.24 -10.92 10.66
CA ALA A 713 -16.27 -11.03 11.69
C ALA A 713 -15.75 -10.45 12.99
N ALA A 714 -16.62 -9.77 13.74
CA ALA A 714 -16.27 -9.12 15.00
C ALA A 714 -17.40 -9.29 16.00
N THR A 715 -17.06 -9.18 17.27
CA THR A 715 -18.02 -9.19 18.38
C THR A 715 -17.91 -7.88 19.13
N ALA A 716 -19.04 -7.23 19.40
CA ALA A 716 -19.11 -6.08 20.27
C ALA A 716 -19.22 -6.51 21.74
N THR A 717 -18.38 -5.94 22.61
CA THR A 717 -18.45 -6.11 24.06
C THR A 717 -19.16 -4.91 24.69
N ILE A 718 -20.11 -5.18 25.59
CA ILE A 718 -20.97 -4.16 26.22
C ILE A 718 -20.49 -3.88 27.66
N GLY A 719 -20.44 -2.60 28.05
CA GLY A 719 -20.16 -2.15 29.41
C GLY A 719 -21.32 -1.38 30.05
N GLN A 720 -21.38 -1.34 31.39
CA GLN A 720 -22.33 -0.49 32.12
C GLN A 720 -21.82 0.96 32.20
N GLN A 721 -22.71 1.92 31.90
CA GLN A 721 -22.51 3.33 32.17
C GLN A 721 -22.79 3.68 33.63
N LEU A 722 -22.17 4.76 34.13
CA LEU A 722 -22.38 5.31 35.48
C LEU A 722 -23.86 5.64 35.81
N THR A 723 -24.68 5.82 34.77
CA THR A 723 -26.13 6.09 34.84
C THR A 723 -27.01 4.83 34.91
N GLY A 724 -26.41 3.62 34.93
CA GLY A 724 -27.12 2.34 35.01
C GLY A 724 -27.58 1.74 33.68
N GLY A 725 -27.30 2.38 32.54
CA GLY A 725 -27.55 1.87 31.18
C GLY A 725 -26.37 1.07 30.61
N TYR A 726 -26.58 0.35 29.51
CA TYR A 726 -25.56 -0.46 28.82
C TYR A 726 -25.23 0.09 27.42
N SER A 727 -23.94 0.15 27.06
CA SER A 727 -23.42 0.65 25.78
C SER A 727 -22.29 -0.22 25.22
N VAL A 728 -22.05 -0.19 23.91
CA VAL A 728 -20.89 -0.85 23.28
C VAL A 728 -19.61 -0.16 23.73
N ASN A 729 -18.68 -0.93 24.29
CA ASN A 729 -17.44 -0.40 24.88
C ASN A 729 -16.23 -0.68 23.99
N THR A 730 -16.15 -1.89 23.43
CA THR A 730 -15.09 -2.32 22.51
C THR A 730 -15.68 -3.24 21.44
N ILE A 731 -15.02 -3.29 20.27
CA ILE A 731 -15.34 -4.26 19.22
C ILE A 731 -14.07 -5.06 18.94
N THR A 732 -14.15 -6.37 19.15
CA THR A 732 -13.03 -7.29 18.93
C THR A 732 -13.22 -8.00 17.60
N VAL A 733 -12.22 -7.92 16.73
CA VAL A 733 -12.19 -8.68 15.47
C VAL A 733 -11.95 -10.15 15.80
N ASN A 734 -12.93 -11.01 15.52
CA ASN A 734 -12.84 -12.47 15.76
C ASN A 734 -12.13 -13.18 14.60
N THR A 735 -12.43 -12.75 13.37
CA THR A 735 -11.75 -13.16 12.15
C THR A 735 -11.46 -11.90 11.35
N ALA A 736 -10.19 -11.69 11.00
CA ALA A 736 -9.76 -10.48 10.30
C ALA A 736 -10.22 -10.41 8.83
N GLY A 737 -10.72 -11.55 8.31
CA GLY A 737 -11.01 -11.72 6.89
C GLY A 737 -9.78 -11.53 6.00
N SER A 738 -9.97 -11.54 4.69
CA SER A 738 -8.90 -11.36 3.71
C SER A 738 -9.41 -10.65 2.47
N GLY A 739 -8.51 -9.99 1.73
CA GLY A 739 -8.87 -9.34 0.47
C GLY A 739 -9.29 -7.86 0.60
N TYR A 740 -9.16 -7.22 1.77
CA TYR A 740 -9.61 -5.82 1.91
C TYR A 740 -8.62 -4.84 1.27
N THR A 741 -9.10 -3.95 0.43
CA THR A 741 -8.31 -2.95 -0.31
C THR A 741 -8.53 -1.53 0.21
N TYR A 742 -9.53 -1.34 1.06
CA TYR A 742 -9.84 -0.14 1.84
C TYR A 742 -10.66 -0.57 3.07
N ASP A 743 -10.80 0.31 4.06
CA ASP A 743 -11.53 0.04 5.30
C ASP A 743 -12.96 -0.46 5.02
N PRO A 744 -13.34 -1.68 5.44
CA PRO A 744 -14.72 -2.13 5.28
C PRO A 744 -15.69 -1.33 6.16
N THR A 745 -16.87 -1.03 5.62
CA THR A 745 -17.94 -0.41 6.39
C THR A 745 -18.44 -1.36 7.47
N ILE A 746 -18.45 -0.88 8.71
CA ILE A 746 -18.87 -1.66 9.87
C ILE A 746 -20.27 -1.27 10.34
N THR A 747 -21.11 -2.28 10.58
CA THR A 747 -22.45 -2.10 11.14
C THR A 747 -22.57 -2.86 12.47
N ILE A 748 -22.95 -2.14 13.52
CA ILE A 748 -23.26 -2.72 14.83
C ILE A 748 -24.76 -2.98 14.88
N CYS A 749 -25.16 -4.23 15.09
CA CYS A 749 -26.57 -4.61 15.04
C CYS A 749 -27.36 -4.10 16.26
N GLY A 750 -28.52 -3.51 16.01
CA GLY A 750 -29.41 -2.92 17.02
C GLY A 750 -30.84 -2.77 16.50
N THR A 751 -31.76 -2.22 17.29
CA THR A 751 -33.20 -2.15 17.01
C THR A 751 -33.53 -1.39 15.72
N ASN A 752 -32.71 -0.39 15.39
CA ASN A 752 -32.87 0.47 14.21
C ASN A 752 -32.37 -0.18 12.90
N ASN A 753 -31.51 -1.20 12.98
CA ASN A 753 -30.87 -1.83 11.82
C ASN A 753 -31.18 -3.34 11.73
N ALA A 754 -32.11 -3.84 12.54
CA ALA A 754 -32.51 -5.24 12.56
C ALA A 754 -33.12 -5.66 11.20
N GLY A 755 -32.52 -6.66 10.55
CA GLY A 755 -32.93 -7.11 9.22
C GLY A 755 -32.29 -6.34 8.04
N MET A 756 -31.37 -5.40 8.30
CA MET A 756 -30.58 -4.69 7.28
C MET A 756 -29.08 -5.03 7.40
N PHE A 757 -28.33 -4.94 6.29
CA PHE A 757 -26.85 -5.02 6.26
C PHE A 757 -26.21 -6.21 7.02
N GLY A 758 -26.81 -7.40 6.95
CA GLY A 758 -26.28 -8.61 7.62
C GLY A 758 -26.61 -8.73 9.11
N CYS A 759 -27.48 -7.87 9.65
CA CYS A 759 -27.92 -7.95 11.05
C CYS A 759 -29.10 -8.92 11.24
N PRO A 760 -28.97 -9.97 12.09
CA PRO A 760 -30.05 -10.90 12.39
C PRO A 760 -31.27 -10.19 13.00
N ILE A 761 -32.48 -10.56 12.57
CA ILE A 761 -33.74 -10.06 13.17
C ILE A 761 -33.82 -10.58 14.61
N GLY A 762 -33.92 -9.66 15.59
CA GLY A 762 -33.90 -9.99 17.03
C GLY A 762 -32.63 -9.59 17.78
N SER A 763 -31.80 -8.70 17.22
CA SER A 763 -30.49 -8.26 17.74
C SER A 763 -30.50 -7.47 19.07
N GLY A 764 -31.64 -7.42 19.78
CA GLY A 764 -31.78 -6.74 21.07
C GLY A 764 -32.07 -5.22 20.97
N PRO A 765 -32.38 -4.55 22.11
CA PRO A 765 -32.97 -3.20 22.15
C PRO A 765 -32.01 -1.99 22.00
N GLY A 766 -30.80 -2.14 21.45
CA GLY A 766 -29.79 -1.06 21.38
C GLY A 766 -29.86 -0.16 20.14
N SER A 767 -29.48 1.13 20.27
CA SER A 767 -29.37 2.07 19.13
C SER A 767 -28.26 3.13 19.31
N GLY A 768 -27.81 3.70 18.19
CA GLY A 768 -26.89 4.85 18.18
C GLY A 768 -25.39 4.54 18.35
N ALA A 769 -24.99 3.27 18.33
CA ALA A 769 -23.57 2.92 18.30
C ALA A 769 -23.00 3.06 16.89
N THR A 770 -21.82 3.66 16.76
CA THR A 770 -21.09 3.82 15.50
C THR A 770 -19.63 3.42 15.70
N ALA A 771 -19.01 2.90 14.66
CA ALA A 771 -17.62 2.45 14.67
C ALA A 771 -16.99 2.65 13.28
N VAL A 772 -15.67 2.65 13.23
CA VAL A 772 -14.88 2.58 11.99
C VAL A 772 -13.98 1.36 12.06
N SER A 773 -13.78 0.68 10.93
CA SER A 773 -12.79 -0.38 10.84
C SER A 773 -11.50 0.18 10.23
N GLN A 774 -10.36 -0.41 10.57
CA GLN A 774 -9.08 -0.06 9.97
C GLN A 774 -8.42 -1.28 9.35
N ILE A 775 -7.89 -1.12 8.15
CA ILE A 775 -7.03 -2.09 7.48
C ILE A 775 -5.55 -1.73 7.71
N ASN A 776 -4.69 -2.74 7.63
CA ASN A 776 -3.29 -2.68 8.04
C ASN A 776 -2.34 -1.92 7.06
N GLY A 777 -2.77 -0.80 6.49
CA GLY A 777 -1.99 0.01 5.56
C GLY A 777 -1.71 1.42 6.09
N GLY A 778 -0.51 1.67 6.64
CA GLY A 778 0.09 3.00 6.52
C GLY A 778 0.27 3.91 7.75
N VAL A 779 0.13 3.46 9.00
CA VAL A 779 0.44 4.33 10.16
C VAL A 779 1.58 3.72 10.99
N LYS A 780 2.79 4.33 11.00
CA LYS A 780 3.83 3.89 11.96
C LYS A 780 3.52 4.51 13.32
N TYR A 781 3.02 3.68 14.23
CA TYR A 781 2.65 4.09 15.57
C TYR A 781 3.85 4.63 16.39
N GLY A 782 3.57 5.60 17.26
CA GLY A 782 4.51 6.04 18.29
C GLY A 782 4.70 4.97 19.37
N LYS A 783 5.88 4.94 20.01
CA LYS A 783 6.12 4.09 21.19
C LYS A 783 5.52 4.76 22.42
N VAL A 784 4.94 3.97 23.32
CA VAL A 784 4.50 4.45 24.63
C VAL A 784 5.51 4.04 25.70
N TYR A 785 5.94 5.01 26.51
CA TYR A 785 6.79 4.82 27.67
C TYR A 785 5.98 5.02 28.95
N LEU A 786 6.36 4.28 29.98
CA LEU A 786 5.88 4.43 31.34
C LEU A 786 7.01 5.00 32.19
N VAL A 787 6.75 6.13 32.84
CA VAL A 787 7.72 6.84 33.67
C VAL A 787 7.18 6.93 35.09
N THR A 788 7.91 6.40 36.06
CA THR A 788 7.50 6.36 37.48
C THR A 788 8.53 7.09 38.34
N ALA A 789 8.12 8.03 39.18
CA ALA A 789 9.01 8.78 40.06
C ALA A 789 8.65 8.58 41.53
N LEU A 790 9.68 8.46 42.37
CA LEU A 790 9.56 8.49 43.82
C LEU A 790 10.29 9.71 44.38
N ALA A 791 9.58 10.49 45.19
CA ALA A 791 10.18 11.52 46.04
C ALA A 791 9.82 11.28 47.52
N GLN A 792 10.77 11.65 48.39
CA GLN A 792 10.57 11.61 49.83
C GLN A 792 11.29 12.77 50.51
N THR A 793 10.56 13.59 51.27
CA THR A 793 11.12 14.69 52.04
C THR A 793 11.96 14.21 53.21
N LYS A 794 12.80 15.11 53.75
CA LYS A 794 13.62 14.83 54.95
C LYS A 794 12.76 14.47 56.18
N THR A 795 11.57 15.04 56.29
CA THR A 795 10.60 14.78 57.37
C THR A 795 9.82 13.48 57.17
N GLY A 796 9.92 12.86 55.99
CA GLY A 796 9.37 11.54 55.68
C GLY A 796 8.16 11.54 54.76
N GLY A 797 7.64 12.71 54.37
CA GLY A 797 6.55 12.83 53.39
C GLY A 797 6.92 12.17 52.07
N ARG A 798 6.10 11.24 51.57
CA ARG A 798 6.41 10.41 50.40
C ARG A 798 5.32 10.57 49.34
N SER A 799 5.72 10.68 48.07
CA SER A 799 4.82 10.67 46.93
C SER A 799 5.42 9.85 45.80
N MET A 800 4.60 9.00 45.19
CA MET A 800 4.97 8.25 44.00
C MET A 800 3.97 8.57 42.89
N LEU A 801 4.51 8.96 41.73
CA LEU A 801 3.73 9.40 40.59
C LEU A 801 4.12 8.59 39.37
N GLN A 802 3.18 8.41 38.46
CA GLN A 802 3.43 7.76 37.19
C GLN A 802 2.81 8.55 36.05
N MET A 803 3.55 8.66 34.94
CA MET A 803 3.06 9.22 33.69
C MET A 803 3.28 8.26 32.53
N GLU A 804 2.40 8.33 31.56
CA GLU A 804 2.54 7.69 30.26
C GLU A 804 2.89 8.75 29.24
N VAL A 805 3.95 8.52 28.46
CA VAL A 805 4.41 9.45 27.43
C VAL A 805 4.60 8.72 26.11
N SER A 806 4.27 9.35 24.99
CA SER A 806 4.51 8.75 23.68
C SER A 806 5.53 9.50 22.85
N THR A 807 6.25 8.72 22.02
CA THR A 807 6.85 9.30 20.83
C THR A 807 5.75 9.65 19.82
N PRO A 808 6.03 10.57 18.91
CA PRO A 808 5.12 10.86 17.81
C PRO A 808 4.90 9.65 16.91
N VAL A 809 3.80 9.72 16.15
CA VAL A 809 3.59 8.87 14.97
C VAL A 809 4.68 9.24 13.94
N MET A 810 5.43 8.25 13.44
CA MET A 810 6.56 8.49 12.52
C MET A 810 6.12 8.21 11.08
N GLY A 811 6.38 9.10 10.12
CA GLY A 811 6.07 8.79 8.72
C GLY A 811 6.09 9.97 7.75
N PHE A 812 6.07 9.63 6.47
CA PHE A 812 5.65 10.48 5.36
C PHE A 812 4.22 10.04 5.04
N GLY A 813 3.24 10.94 5.17
CA GLY A 813 1.87 10.70 4.75
C GLY A 813 1.58 11.52 3.51
N PHE A 814 1.02 10.90 2.48
CA PHE A 814 0.51 11.64 1.33
C PHE A 814 -0.68 12.46 1.81
N GLY A 815 -0.53 13.78 1.79
CA GLY A 815 -1.66 14.69 1.88
C GLY A 815 -2.44 14.75 0.56
N GLY A 816 -3.28 15.76 0.41
CA GLY A 816 -4.03 16.03 -0.80
C GLY A 816 -3.17 16.33 -2.03
N ALA A 817 -3.83 16.55 -3.16
CA ALA A 817 -3.15 16.96 -4.40
C ALA A 817 -2.37 18.29 -4.23
N LEU A 818 -2.95 19.20 -3.45
CA LEU A 818 -2.31 20.41 -2.92
C LEU A 818 -2.29 20.35 -1.38
N THR A 819 -1.12 20.53 -0.78
CA THR A 819 -0.96 20.65 0.68
C THR A 819 -0.46 22.05 1.03
N LEU A 820 -1.21 22.79 1.84
CA LEU A 820 -0.80 24.06 2.42
C LEU A 820 -0.43 23.83 3.89
N ASP A 821 0.86 23.60 4.12
CA ASP A 821 1.39 23.18 5.42
C ASP A 821 1.85 24.38 6.25
N GLY A 822 0.92 24.92 7.03
CA GLY A 822 1.15 25.97 8.03
C GLY A 822 -0.15 26.69 8.41
N PRO A 823 -0.16 27.36 9.57
CA PRO A 823 -1.37 28.01 10.08
C PRO A 823 -1.78 29.21 9.22
N ASN A 824 -3.09 29.38 9.01
CA ASN A 824 -3.70 30.55 8.36
C ASN A 824 -3.09 30.84 6.97
N PRO A 825 -3.19 29.91 6.02
CA PRO A 825 -2.65 30.09 4.68
C PRO A 825 -3.25 31.33 4.01
N VAL A 826 -2.42 32.08 3.30
CA VAL A 826 -2.84 33.26 2.55
C VAL A 826 -3.16 32.85 1.12
N ILE A 827 -4.45 32.85 0.76
CA ILE A 827 -4.91 32.59 -0.61
C ILE A 827 -5.33 33.92 -1.26
N ASP A 828 -4.39 34.54 -1.97
CA ASP A 828 -4.58 35.88 -2.55
C ASP A 828 -5.47 35.87 -3.80
N ALA A 829 -5.46 34.76 -4.56
CA ALA A 829 -6.26 34.59 -5.76
C ALA A 829 -6.41 33.11 -6.12
N MET A 830 -7.57 32.74 -6.68
CA MET A 830 -7.84 31.42 -7.26
C MET A 830 -8.58 31.56 -8.60
N PRO A 831 -8.41 30.62 -9.55
CA PRO A 831 -9.06 30.70 -10.86
C PRO A 831 -10.58 30.53 -10.77
N ASN A 832 -11.34 31.42 -11.42
CA ASN A 832 -12.81 31.31 -11.54
C ASN A 832 -13.25 30.69 -12.89
N SER A 833 -12.40 29.87 -13.51
CA SER A 833 -12.70 29.24 -14.80
C SER A 833 -13.64 28.03 -14.66
N LEU A 834 -14.48 27.79 -15.67
CA LEU A 834 -15.33 26.59 -15.76
C LEU A 834 -14.57 25.27 -15.90
N ASN A 835 -13.28 25.31 -16.24
CA ASN A 835 -12.52 24.08 -16.47
C ASN A 835 -11.32 23.90 -15.53
N PHE A 836 -11.13 24.81 -14.57
CA PHE A 836 -10.08 24.67 -13.55
C PHE A 836 -10.46 23.58 -12.56
N THR A 837 -9.53 22.71 -12.13
CA THR A 837 -9.83 21.71 -11.09
C THR A 837 -8.64 21.41 -10.21
N ILE A 838 -8.86 21.16 -8.92
CA ILE A 838 -7.90 20.46 -8.06
C ILE A 838 -8.50 19.11 -7.70
N LYS A 839 -7.77 18.02 -7.95
CA LYS A 839 -8.29 16.65 -7.82
C LYS A 839 -7.36 15.76 -7.00
N GLY A 840 -7.87 15.26 -5.87
CA GLY A 840 -7.16 14.27 -5.06
C GLY A 840 -7.32 12.82 -5.54
N ALA A 841 -8.24 12.57 -6.48
CA ALA A 841 -8.36 11.27 -7.14
C ALA A 841 -7.13 10.96 -7.98
N ASP A 842 -6.59 9.76 -7.80
CA ASP A 842 -5.37 9.32 -8.48
C ASP A 842 -5.56 9.25 -10.00
N LYS A 843 -4.72 9.99 -10.73
CA LYS A 843 -4.69 9.98 -12.19
C LYS A 843 -4.11 8.68 -12.75
N ASN A 844 -3.23 8.03 -11.99
CA ASN A 844 -2.64 6.74 -12.31
C ASN A 844 -2.05 6.66 -13.74
N LEU A 845 -1.23 7.64 -14.12
CA LEU A 845 -0.65 7.70 -15.48
C LEU A 845 0.27 6.52 -15.82
N CYS A 846 0.86 5.89 -14.81
CA CYS A 846 1.64 4.67 -15.01
C CYS A 846 0.77 3.43 -15.30
N ASN A 847 -0.56 3.53 -15.20
CA ASN A 847 -1.50 2.42 -15.35
C ASN A 847 -1.26 1.26 -14.37
N ASP A 848 -0.84 1.59 -13.15
CA ASP A 848 -0.70 0.62 -12.05
C ASP A 848 -2.00 0.52 -11.25
N ILE A 849 -1.94 -0.01 -10.02
CA ILE A 849 -3.09 0.03 -9.11
C ILE A 849 -3.26 1.49 -8.66
N ALA A 850 -4.43 2.06 -8.93
CA ALA A 850 -4.71 3.41 -8.49
C ALA A 850 -4.71 3.49 -6.96
N ASP A 851 -4.04 4.50 -6.42
CA ASP A 851 -4.05 4.83 -4.99
C ASP A 851 -5.45 5.34 -4.60
N PRO A 852 -5.91 5.16 -3.34
CA PRO A 852 -7.19 5.70 -2.90
C PRO A 852 -7.26 7.21 -3.12
N ASP A 853 -8.47 7.72 -3.36
CA ASP A 853 -8.68 9.15 -3.51
C ASP A 853 -8.16 9.90 -2.28
N HIS A 854 -7.25 10.85 -2.49
CA HIS A 854 -6.79 11.80 -1.50
C HIS A 854 -7.71 13.02 -1.44
N PRO A 855 -7.61 13.89 -0.42
CA PRO A 855 -8.25 15.20 -0.45
C PRO A 855 -7.77 16.02 -1.66
N ALA A 856 -8.60 16.94 -2.17
CA ALA A 856 -8.13 17.86 -3.20
C ALA A 856 -7.13 18.87 -2.60
N ILE A 857 -7.44 19.43 -1.44
CA ILE A 857 -6.56 20.33 -0.69
C ILE A 857 -6.48 19.89 0.77
N ASP A 858 -5.27 19.91 1.33
CA ASP A 858 -5.07 19.84 2.77
C ASP A 858 -4.68 21.19 3.37
N GLY A 859 -5.32 21.53 4.48
CA GLY A 859 -4.92 22.62 5.35
C GLY A 859 -4.31 22.11 6.66
N TYR A 860 -3.40 22.90 7.25
CA TYR A 860 -2.83 22.62 8.55
C TYR A 860 -3.72 23.16 9.68
N ASP A 861 -4.46 22.27 10.36
CA ASP A 861 -5.15 22.63 11.59
C ASP A 861 -4.66 21.85 12.82
N ASP A 862 -3.80 22.49 13.62
CA ASP A 862 -3.34 21.93 14.91
C ASP A 862 -4.43 22.13 15.97
N PRO A 863 -5.09 21.07 16.45
CA PRO A 863 -6.14 21.17 17.47
C PRO A 863 -5.61 21.64 18.84
N ASN A 864 -4.28 21.73 19.00
CA ASN A 864 -3.63 22.17 20.24
C ASN A 864 -3.01 23.58 20.12
N ALA A 865 -3.14 24.24 18.97
CA ALA A 865 -2.67 25.62 18.81
C ALA A 865 -3.48 26.59 19.68
N SER A 866 -2.82 27.65 20.15
CA SER A 866 -3.46 28.72 20.93
C SER A 866 -3.09 30.09 20.34
N PRO A 867 -4.02 30.79 19.67
CA PRO A 867 -5.39 30.36 19.35
C PRO A 867 -5.42 29.13 18.40
N PRO A 868 -6.54 28.38 18.35
CA PRO A 868 -6.73 27.33 17.35
C PRO A 868 -6.52 27.88 15.95
N THR A 869 -5.88 27.09 15.10
CA THR A 869 -5.75 27.41 13.67
C THR A 869 -7.08 27.11 12.97
N HIS A 870 -7.34 27.82 11.87
CA HIS A 870 -8.58 27.73 11.09
C HIS A 870 -8.29 27.64 9.58
N SER A 871 -7.21 26.94 9.23
CA SER A 871 -6.67 26.88 7.88
C SER A 871 -7.65 26.22 6.91
N VAL A 872 -8.38 25.18 7.32
CA VAL A 872 -9.41 24.56 6.45
C VAL A 872 -10.53 25.55 6.14
N GLU A 873 -11.01 26.31 7.13
CA GLU A 873 -12.03 27.34 6.91
C GLU A 873 -11.52 28.50 6.06
N ASP A 874 -10.30 28.97 6.32
CA ASP A 874 -9.63 30.03 5.55
C ASP A 874 -9.50 29.62 4.06
N ILE A 875 -9.14 28.36 3.81
CA ILE A 875 -9.09 27.78 2.46
C ILE A 875 -10.49 27.78 1.84
N ILE A 876 -11.47 27.10 2.46
CA ILE A 876 -12.82 26.95 1.90
C ILE A 876 -13.45 28.31 1.59
N SER A 877 -13.28 29.29 2.47
CA SER A 877 -13.82 30.65 2.28
C SER A 877 -13.21 31.40 1.10
N SER A 878 -12.01 31.01 0.68
CA SER A 878 -11.24 31.62 -0.40
C SER A 878 -11.43 30.91 -1.76
N LEU A 879 -12.08 29.73 -1.80
CA LEU A 879 -12.23 28.94 -3.03
C LEU A 879 -13.44 29.39 -3.89
N PRO A 880 -13.21 29.84 -5.14
CA PRO A 880 -14.28 29.99 -6.12
C PRO A 880 -14.67 28.61 -6.68
N ARG A 881 -15.97 28.38 -6.92
CA ARG A 881 -16.53 27.12 -7.50
C ARG A 881 -16.17 25.87 -6.68
N PRO A 882 -16.78 25.71 -5.49
CA PRO A 882 -16.44 24.62 -4.58
C PRO A 882 -16.56 23.21 -5.19
N ASP A 883 -17.39 23.03 -6.22
CA ASP A 883 -17.58 21.80 -6.99
C ASP A 883 -16.35 21.33 -7.80
N HIS A 884 -15.33 22.17 -7.94
CA HIS A 884 -14.13 21.90 -8.74
C HIS A 884 -12.94 21.35 -7.93
N TYR A 885 -13.12 21.20 -6.61
CA TYR A 885 -12.14 20.64 -5.69
C TYR A 885 -12.66 19.26 -5.26
N THR A 886 -12.26 18.22 -5.98
CA THR A 886 -12.86 16.88 -5.84
C THR A 886 -11.83 15.86 -5.37
N GLY A 887 -12.22 14.98 -4.45
CA GLY A 887 -11.37 13.97 -3.84
C GLY A 887 -12.10 13.33 -2.67
N SER A 888 -11.37 12.79 -1.72
CA SER A 888 -11.95 12.27 -0.48
C SER A 888 -12.64 13.36 0.34
N GLY A 889 -13.73 13.02 1.06
CA GLY A 889 -14.33 13.90 2.08
C GLY A 889 -15.39 14.92 1.65
N GLY A 890 -16.08 14.71 0.52
CA GLY A 890 -17.12 15.64 0.05
C GLY A 890 -16.56 16.82 -0.73
N THR A 891 -17.42 17.71 -1.22
CA THR A 891 -17.03 18.77 -2.18
C THR A 891 -17.48 20.15 -1.66
N PRO A 892 -16.57 21.13 -1.49
CA PRO A 892 -15.14 21.11 -1.84
C PRO A 892 -14.36 20.15 -0.95
N SER A 893 -13.48 19.36 -1.55
CA SER A 893 -12.65 18.36 -0.87
C SER A 893 -11.45 19.05 -0.22
N VAL A 894 -11.70 19.68 0.92
CA VAL A 894 -10.69 20.30 1.78
C VAL A 894 -10.71 19.61 3.13
N GLN A 895 -9.57 19.08 3.56
CA GLN A 895 -9.46 18.36 4.83
C GLN A 895 -8.32 18.92 5.70
N ASN A 896 -8.38 18.58 6.99
CA ASN A 896 -7.29 18.87 7.91
C ASN A 896 -6.19 17.82 7.73
N GLY A 897 -5.07 18.23 7.13
CA GLY A 897 -3.90 17.39 6.91
C GLY A 897 -3.02 17.17 8.15
N TYR A 898 -3.24 17.90 9.25
CA TYR A 898 -2.37 17.90 10.45
C TYR A 898 -2.05 16.49 10.98
N ALA A 899 -3.04 15.60 11.04
CA ALA A 899 -2.85 14.24 11.51
C ALA A 899 -2.16 13.34 10.47
N SER A 900 -2.47 13.54 9.19
CA SER A 900 -1.93 12.75 8.07
C SER A 900 -0.47 13.05 7.75
N LEU A 901 -0.04 14.31 7.89
CA LEU A 901 1.34 14.76 7.68
C LEU A 901 2.29 14.27 8.79
N GLY A 902 1.74 13.94 9.96
CA GLY A 902 2.51 13.53 11.13
C GLY A 902 3.39 14.65 11.70
N GLU A 903 4.05 14.39 12.81
CA GLU A 903 4.83 15.43 13.51
C GLU A 903 6.17 15.76 12.84
N SER A 904 6.59 14.99 11.83
CA SER A 904 7.80 15.28 11.06
C SER A 904 7.54 16.27 9.95
N MET A 905 6.47 16.09 9.16
CA MET A 905 6.16 17.04 8.08
C MET A 905 5.52 18.32 8.63
N GLY A 906 4.73 18.26 9.72
CA GLY A 906 4.17 19.46 10.35
C GLY A 906 5.14 20.35 11.15
N THR A 907 6.45 20.29 10.90
CA THR A 907 7.47 21.12 11.59
C THR A 907 8.55 21.64 10.66
N PRO A 908 9.11 22.86 10.91
CA PRO A 908 10.23 23.39 10.13
C PRO A 908 11.44 22.47 10.08
N ALA A 909 11.75 21.78 11.19
CA ALA A 909 12.93 20.91 11.28
C ALA A 909 12.79 19.61 10.47
N GLY A 910 11.60 19.01 10.43
CA GLY A 910 11.40 17.80 9.64
C GLY A 910 11.32 18.09 8.15
N LEU A 911 10.67 19.19 7.75
CA LEU A 911 10.68 19.66 6.36
C LEU A 911 12.09 20.07 5.89
N GLU A 912 12.87 20.76 6.73
CA GLU A 912 14.28 21.05 6.46
C GLU A 912 15.09 19.76 6.25
N SER A 913 14.89 18.75 7.09
CA SER A 913 15.57 17.46 6.92
C SER A 913 15.13 16.73 5.64
N LEU A 914 13.88 16.86 5.22
CA LEU A 914 13.38 16.30 3.97
C LEU A 914 14.09 16.95 2.77
N ILE A 915 14.04 18.29 2.67
CA ILE A 915 14.69 18.99 1.56
C ILE A 915 16.20 18.80 1.58
N ASN A 916 16.84 18.68 2.75
CA ASN A 916 18.26 18.33 2.84
C ASN A 916 18.56 16.90 2.37
N THR A 917 17.64 15.96 2.55
CA THR A 917 17.80 14.58 2.04
C THR A 917 17.72 14.57 0.51
N ILE A 918 16.80 15.36 -0.05
CA ILE A 918 16.66 15.52 -1.51
C ILE A 918 17.88 16.24 -2.08
N TYR A 919 18.35 17.31 -1.42
CA TYR A 919 19.58 18.01 -1.76
C TYR A 919 20.77 17.05 -1.83
N ASN A 920 20.95 16.19 -0.81
CA ASN A 920 22.10 15.29 -0.77
C ASN A 920 21.93 14.01 -1.61
N LYS A 921 20.86 13.87 -2.40
CA LYS A 921 20.64 12.69 -3.25
C LYS A 921 21.60 12.71 -4.43
N THR A 922 22.31 11.59 -4.64
CA THR A 922 23.16 11.40 -5.82
C THR A 922 22.36 11.62 -7.11
N GLY A 923 22.81 12.55 -7.95
CA GLY A 923 22.14 12.90 -9.21
C GLY A 923 21.20 14.11 -9.12
N ALA A 924 21.09 14.76 -7.96
CA ALA A 924 20.36 16.02 -7.83
C ALA A 924 21.11 17.19 -8.52
N ASN A 925 20.37 18.00 -9.27
CA ASN A 925 20.85 19.24 -9.86
C ASN A 925 20.64 20.39 -8.87
N HIS A 926 21.68 21.18 -8.64
CA HIS A 926 21.64 22.30 -7.70
C HIS A 926 21.71 23.62 -8.44
N TYR A 927 20.76 24.51 -8.18
CA TYR A 927 20.70 25.84 -8.75
C TYR A 927 20.68 26.89 -7.64
N GLY A 928 21.31 28.04 -7.91
CA GLY A 928 21.16 29.22 -7.06
C GLY A 928 19.87 29.98 -7.34
N ASN A 929 19.72 31.15 -6.72
CA ASN A 929 18.54 31.99 -6.85
C ASN A 929 18.23 32.39 -8.30
N ASN A 930 16.98 32.15 -8.72
CA ASN A 930 16.38 32.48 -10.01
C ASN A 930 17.27 32.10 -11.23
N PRO A 931 17.53 30.81 -11.44
CA PRO A 931 18.37 30.35 -12.55
C PRO A 931 17.70 30.66 -13.90
N SER A 932 18.50 30.84 -14.95
CA SER A 932 17.97 31.09 -16.31
C SER A 932 17.18 29.91 -16.88
N SER A 933 17.47 28.69 -16.40
CA SER A 933 16.79 27.45 -16.75
C SER A 933 17.12 26.37 -15.72
N ILE A 934 16.21 25.42 -15.54
CA ILE A 934 16.45 24.15 -14.86
C ILE A 934 16.44 23.01 -15.88
N ALA A 935 16.94 21.85 -15.51
CA ALA A 935 16.67 20.64 -16.27
C ALA A 935 15.16 20.36 -16.22
N LEU A 936 14.61 19.72 -17.25
CA LEU A 936 13.17 19.40 -17.30
C LEU A 936 12.89 17.90 -17.32
N GLY A 937 13.91 17.07 -17.55
CA GLY A 937 13.72 15.63 -17.74
C GLY A 937 12.92 15.32 -19.00
N ASP A 938 12.60 14.05 -19.19
CA ASP A 938 11.71 13.58 -20.25
C ASP A 938 11.04 12.29 -19.80
N CYS A 939 9.75 12.12 -20.07
CA CYS A 939 9.05 10.87 -19.81
C CYS A 939 7.87 10.71 -20.76
N PRO A 940 8.13 10.28 -22.01
CA PRO A 940 7.10 10.19 -23.05
C PRO A 940 5.98 9.20 -22.71
N THR A 941 6.26 8.21 -21.85
CA THR A 941 5.30 7.17 -21.46
C THR A 941 4.51 7.51 -20.20
N HIS A 942 4.84 8.62 -19.54
CA HIS A 942 4.27 9.05 -18.26
C HIS A 942 4.32 7.99 -17.14
N ASN A 943 5.20 7.00 -17.26
CA ASN A 943 5.39 5.92 -16.29
C ASN A 943 6.81 5.97 -15.73
N THR A 944 6.93 6.33 -14.45
CA THR A 944 8.23 6.47 -13.76
C THR A 944 9.05 5.18 -13.65
N SER A 945 8.44 4.02 -13.95
CA SER A 945 9.13 2.72 -13.99
C SER A 945 9.75 2.38 -15.35
N ASP A 946 9.47 3.16 -16.40
CA ASP A 946 9.95 2.93 -17.75
C ASP A 946 11.41 3.42 -17.92
N ALA A 947 12.26 2.64 -18.58
CA ALA A 947 13.64 3.03 -18.88
C ALA A 947 13.74 4.25 -19.82
N SER A 948 12.70 4.54 -20.59
CA SER A 948 12.60 5.77 -21.41
C SER A 948 12.27 7.01 -20.59
N CYS A 949 11.80 6.85 -19.35
CA CYS A 949 11.52 7.96 -18.45
C CYS A 949 12.78 8.36 -17.69
N HIS A 950 13.23 9.57 -17.97
CA HIS A 950 14.33 10.24 -17.31
C HIS A 950 13.79 11.34 -16.39
N THR A 951 13.42 10.94 -15.17
CA THR A 951 13.06 11.87 -14.11
C THR A 951 14.31 12.50 -13.51
N ILE A 952 14.20 13.78 -13.15
CA ILE A 952 15.31 14.53 -12.58
C ILE A 952 14.94 15.07 -11.21
N ILE A 953 15.95 15.44 -10.44
CA ILE A 953 15.78 16.12 -9.15
C ILE A 953 16.40 17.50 -9.31
N ASP A 954 15.57 18.54 -9.32
CA ASP A 954 16.03 19.93 -9.36
C ASP A 954 15.83 20.57 -7.99
N TYR A 955 16.90 21.10 -7.43
CA TYR A 955 16.90 21.83 -6.18
C TYR A 955 17.32 23.28 -6.42
N VAL A 956 16.39 24.22 -6.22
CA VAL A 956 16.64 25.65 -6.35
C VAL A 956 16.76 26.31 -4.98
N GLU A 957 17.96 26.83 -4.72
CA GLU A 957 18.28 27.59 -3.52
C GLU A 957 17.92 29.08 -3.71
N GLY A 958 16.63 29.40 -3.60
CA GLY A 958 16.04 30.72 -3.76
C GLY A 958 14.74 30.69 -4.55
N ASP A 959 14.41 31.82 -5.18
CA ASP A 959 13.26 31.97 -6.07
C ASP A 959 13.47 31.22 -7.39
N LEU A 960 12.39 30.77 -8.03
CA LEU A 960 12.39 30.17 -9.36
C LEU A 960 11.25 30.74 -10.19
N THR A 961 11.56 31.30 -11.36
CA THR A 961 10.55 31.70 -12.35
C THR A 961 10.58 30.79 -13.57
N LEU A 962 9.51 30.02 -13.79
CA LEU A 962 9.31 29.20 -14.98
C LEU A 962 8.33 29.90 -15.92
N ASN A 963 8.80 30.32 -17.10
CA ASN A 963 8.00 31.02 -18.10
C ASN A 963 7.85 30.18 -19.37
N GLY A 964 6.67 30.23 -19.99
CA GLY A 964 6.41 29.63 -21.30
C GLY A 964 5.51 28.40 -21.23
N ASN A 965 5.76 27.42 -22.09
CA ASN A 965 4.86 26.27 -22.32
C ASN A 965 5.61 24.92 -22.25
N ALA A 966 6.68 24.85 -21.47
CA ALA A 966 7.48 23.64 -21.35
C ALA A 966 6.86 22.62 -20.38
N THR A 967 7.32 21.38 -20.47
CA THR A 967 6.91 20.29 -19.58
C THR A 967 8.12 19.77 -18.82
N GLY A 968 8.00 19.65 -17.50
CA GLY A 968 9.02 19.11 -16.62
C GLY A 968 8.60 17.80 -15.94
N TYR A 969 9.58 16.99 -15.53
CA TYR A 969 9.42 15.63 -15.01
C TYR A 969 10.34 15.35 -13.82
N GLY A 970 9.77 14.92 -12.70
CA GLY A 970 10.52 14.48 -11.52
C GLY A 970 10.29 15.33 -10.28
N THR A 971 11.31 15.47 -9.43
CA THR A 971 11.19 16.18 -8.15
C THR A 971 11.75 17.60 -8.27
N LEU A 972 10.91 18.61 -8.02
CA LEU A 972 11.30 20.01 -7.98
C LEU A 972 11.23 20.53 -6.54
N VAL A 973 12.33 21.08 -6.03
CA VAL A 973 12.40 21.73 -4.72
C VAL A 973 12.76 23.21 -4.91
N VAL A 974 11.96 24.11 -4.36
CA VAL A 974 12.17 25.55 -4.37
C VAL A 974 12.11 26.08 -2.94
N THR A 975 13.15 26.80 -2.53
CA THR A 975 13.31 27.30 -1.15
C THR A 975 12.86 28.76 -0.96
N GLY A 976 12.68 29.50 -2.05
CA GLY A 976 12.07 30.83 -2.08
C GLY A 976 10.68 30.79 -2.72
N THR A 977 10.40 31.73 -3.61
CA THR A 977 9.16 31.83 -4.37
C THR A 977 9.19 30.98 -5.64
N LEU A 978 8.20 30.12 -5.86
CA LEU A 978 7.99 29.47 -7.16
C LEU A 978 6.95 30.25 -7.96
N THR A 979 7.38 30.88 -9.06
CA THR A 979 6.50 31.53 -10.03
C THR A 979 6.41 30.72 -11.32
N MET A 980 5.22 30.23 -11.67
CA MET A 980 4.96 29.55 -12.94
C MET A 980 4.04 30.42 -13.81
N SER A 981 4.55 30.87 -14.96
CA SER A 981 3.79 31.71 -15.89
C SER A 981 3.65 31.06 -17.27
N GLY A 982 2.48 31.25 -17.90
CA GLY A 982 2.15 30.62 -19.18
C GLY A 982 1.42 29.28 -19.03
N ASN A 983 1.73 28.30 -19.88
CA ASN A 983 1.12 26.95 -19.90
C ASN A 983 2.13 25.88 -19.48
N PHE A 984 2.90 26.16 -18.43
CA PHE A 984 3.90 25.23 -17.95
C PHE A 984 3.23 24.03 -17.26
N THR A 985 3.71 22.82 -17.55
CA THR A 985 3.20 21.58 -16.95
C THR A 985 4.32 20.85 -16.22
N TRP A 986 4.06 20.34 -15.02
CA TRP A 986 4.99 19.51 -14.25
C TRP A 986 4.37 18.15 -13.93
N TYR A 987 5.09 17.08 -14.23
CA TYR A 987 4.78 15.72 -13.83
C TYR A 987 5.74 15.33 -12.72
N GLY A 988 5.26 15.27 -11.48
CA GLY A 988 6.09 14.88 -10.36
C GLY A 988 5.78 15.62 -9.07
N LEU A 989 6.68 15.47 -8.11
CA LEU A 989 6.60 16.12 -6.81
C LEU A 989 7.14 17.54 -6.89
N VAL A 990 6.35 18.51 -6.45
CA VAL A 990 6.75 19.92 -6.33
C VAL A 990 6.72 20.31 -4.84
N LEU A 991 7.89 20.69 -4.32
CA LEU A 991 8.08 21.10 -2.94
C LEU A 991 8.50 22.58 -2.90
N VAL A 992 7.58 23.45 -2.52
CA VAL A 992 7.86 24.86 -2.22
C VAL A 992 8.04 24.97 -0.71
N ILE A 993 9.21 24.56 -0.23
CA ILE A 993 9.51 24.46 1.20
C ILE A 993 10.64 25.43 1.53
N GLY A 994 10.30 26.48 2.26
CA GLY A 994 11.24 27.53 2.60
C GLY A 994 10.53 28.83 2.95
N ASP A 995 10.42 29.73 1.98
CA ASP A 995 9.56 30.91 2.11
C ASP A 995 8.08 30.58 2.02
N GLY A 996 7.76 29.44 1.41
CA GLY A 996 6.40 28.93 1.27
C GLY A 996 5.52 29.88 0.46
N HIS A 997 6.01 30.33 -0.70
CA HIS A 997 5.30 31.27 -1.57
C HIS A 997 5.21 30.74 -2.99
N MET A 998 3.99 30.61 -3.48
CA MET A 998 3.71 30.09 -4.80
C MET A 998 2.82 31.04 -5.61
N GLU A 999 3.26 31.32 -6.84
CA GLU A 999 2.52 32.16 -7.78
C GLU A 999 2.32 31.48 -9.15
N PHE A 1000 1.07 31.32 -9.56
CA PHE A 1000 0.72 30.98 -10.94
C PHE A 1000 0.15 32.20 -11.67
N ASN A 1001 0.79 32.57 -12.78
CA ASN A 1001 0.40 33.72 -13.59
C ASN A 1001 0.17 33.28 -15.06
N GLY A 1002 -1.06 32.90 -15.43
CA GLY A 1002 -1.32 32.40 -16.79
C GLY A 1002 -2.73 31.86 -17.06
N GLY A 1003 -3.25 32.09 -18.27
CA GLY A 1003 -4.65 31.85 -18.65
C GLY A 1003 -4.97 30.61 -19.50
N GLY A 1004 -4.12 29.58 -19.53
CA GLY A 1004 -4.32 28.42 -20.44
C GLY A 1004 -4.43 27.04 -19.77
N ASN A 1005 -3.50 26.11 -20.09
CA ASN A 1005 -3.64 24.66 -19.86
C ASN A 1005 -2.51 24.05 -18.98
N GLY A 1006 -1.83 24.85 -18.16
CA GLY A 1006 -0.74 24.36 -17.32
C GLY A 1006 -1.24 23.44 -16.20
N GLN A 1007 -0.55 22.32 -15.96
CA GLN A 1007 -0.96 21.33 -14.95
C GLN A 1007 0.20 20.92 -14.04
N ILE A 1008 -0.10 20.66 -12.77
CA ILE A 1008 0.76 19.82 -11.92
C ILE A 1008 0.08 18.46 -11.79
N ILE A 1009 0.80 17.41 -12.14
CA ILE A 1009 0.34 16.02 -12.05
C ILE A 1009 1.32 15.26 -11.18
N GLY A 1010 0.87 14.85 -9.99
CA GLY A 1010 1.74 14.41 -8.89
C GLY A 1010 1.26 15.05 -7.60
N GLN A 1011 2.15 15.62 -6.80
CA GLN A 1011 1.77 16.29 -5.56
C GLN A 1011 2.48 17.63 -5.42
N LEU A 1012 1.78 18.61 -4.87
CA LEU A 1012 2.30 19.93 -4.58
C LEU A 1012 2.20 20.22 -3.08
N ILE A 1013 3.34 20.53 -2.46
CA ILE A 1013 3.43 20.92 -1.05
C ILE A 1013 4.01 22.32 -0.95
N ASP A 1014 3.34 23.18 -0.21
CA ASP A 1014 3.76 24.56 0.07
C ASP A 1014 3.87 24.78 1.59
N ALA A 1015 5.04 25.18 2.08
CA ALA A 1015 5.33 25.31 3.50
C ALA A 1015 6.39 26.38 3.81
N LYS A 1016 6.11 27.23 4.81
CA LYS A 1016 7.05 28.25 5.28
C LYS A 1016 7.83 27.77 6.51
N ILE A 1017 9.14 27.59 6.37
CA ILE A 1017 10.02 27.03 7.41
C ILE A 1017 11.11 28.00 7.91
N TRP A 1018 11.38 29.10 7.20
CA TRP A 1018 12.26 30.19 7.64
C TRP A 1018 11.63 31.57 7.35
N ASP A 1019 12.22 32.61 7.94
CA ASP A 1019 11.83 34.01 7.76
C ASP A 1019 11.92 34.46 6.28
N SER A 1020 13.05 34.21 5.63
CA SER A 1020 13.30 34.45 4.21
C SER A 1020 14.37 33.49 3.68
N TYR A 1021 14.36 33.15 2.39
CA TYR A 1021 15.42 32.34 1.76
C TYR A 1021 16.80 33.01 1.85
N THR A 1022 16.84 34.33 2.05
CA THR A 1022 18.08 35.12 2.14
C THR A 1022 18.77 34.98 3.49
N THR A 1023 18.00 35.02 4.58
CA THR A 1023 18.50 34.93 5.97
C THR A 1023 18.47 33.51 6.51
N LYS A 1024 17.56 32.66 6.01
CA LYS A 1024 17.35 31.25 6.38
C LYS A 1024 17.24 31.04 7.90
N THR A 1025 16.70 32.02 8.61
CA THR A 1025 16.48 31.89 10.05
C THR A 1025 15.29 30.94 10.23
N LYS A 1026 15.58 29.69 10.57
CA LYS A 1026 14.54 28.68 10.79
C LYS A 1026 13.55 29.13 11.85
N LEU A 1027 12.27 28.96 11.54
CA LEU A 1027 11.16 29.28 12.44
C LEU A 1027 11.03 28.22 13.54
N SER A 1028 10.50 28.63 14.69
CA SER A 1028 10.18 27.72 15.81
C SER A 1028 8.92 26.88 15.56
N SER A 1029 8.07 27.29 14.62
CA SER A 1029 6.85 26.64 14.14
C SER A 1029 6.66 26.96 12.66
N LEU A 1030 5.81 26.22 11.95
CA LEU A 1030 5.51 26.57 10.56
C LEU A 1030 4.92 27.99 10.48
N GLY A 1031 5.36 28.74 9.48
CA GLY A 1031 4.76 30.03 9.13
C GLY A 1031 3.57 29.82 8.18
N SER A 1032 2.82 30.90 7.93
CA SER A 1032 1.72 30.89 6.97
C SER A 1032 2.27 30.76 5.53
N PRO A 1033 1.92 29.70 4.79
CA PRO A 1033 2.24 29.62 3.37
C PRO A 1033 1.34 30.57 2.57
N THR A 1034 1.80 30.99 1.40
CA THR A 1034 1.10 31.92 0.53
C THR A 1034 0.91 31.30 -0.85
N PHE A 1035 -0.33 31.18 -1.27
CA PHE A 1035 -0.71 30.58 -2.54
C PHE A 1035 -1.52 31.56 -3.38
N LYS A 1036 -1.06 31.84 -4.59
CA LYS A 1036 -1.72 32.75 -5.50
C LYS A 1036 -1.80 32.16 -6.90
N TRP A 1037 -3.01 32.08 -7.43
CA TRP A 1037 -3.23 31.64 -8.81
C TRP A 1037 -4.10 32.64 -9.55
N ASN A 1038 -3.44 33.48 -10.34
CA ASN A 1038 -4.05 34.45 -11.22
C ASN A 1038 -4.09 33.90 -12.66
N GLY A 1039 -5.23 33.30 -13.02
CA GLY A 1039 -5.34 32.56 -14.27
C GLY A 1039 -6.73 31.99 -14.54
N GLY A 1040 -6.93 31.44 -15.73
CA GLY A 1040 -8.16 30.77 -16.17
C GLY A 1040 -7.83 29.60 -17.11
N GLY A 1041 -8.84 28.99 -17.76
CA GLY A 1041 -8.62 27.85 -18.66
C GLY A 1041 -8.81 26.48 -17.99
N VAL A 1042 -8.04 25.47 -18.41
CA VAL A 1042 -8.12 24.05 -17.94
C VAL A 1042 -6.98 23.71 -16.96
N ASN A 1043 -6.40 24.72 -16.34
CA ASN A 1043 -5.34 24.56 -15.35
C ASN A 1043 -5.76 23.60 -14.23
N ALA A 1044 -4.83 22.78 -13.74
CA ALA A 1044 -5.16 21.81 -12.71
C ALA A 1044 -3.99 21.40 -11.82
N VAL A 1045 -4.30 20.97 -10.60
CA VAL A 1045 -3.43 20.15 -9.77
C VAL A 1045 -4.13 18.82 -9.58
N GLN A 1046 -3.48 17.71 -9.95
CA GLN A 1046 -4.09 16.39 -9.88
C GLN A 1046 -3.11 15.40 -9.25
N PHE A 1047 -3.59 14.72 -8.20
CA PHE A 1047 -2.84 13.66 -7.55
C PHE A 1047 -2.52 12.54 -8.53
N ASP A 1048 -1.28 12.05 -8.49
CA ASP A 1048 -0.85 10.86 -9.23
C ASP A 1048 0.23 10.12 -8.44
N HIS A 1049 -0.07 8.91 -7.98
CA HIS A 1049 0.84 8.15 -7.11
C HIS A 1049 2.16 7.75 -7.81
N CYS A 1050 2.15 7.61 -9.14
CA CYS A 1050 3.34 7.30 -9.92
C CYS A 1050 4.32 8.46 -9.91
N TRP A 1051 3.78 9.68 -9.83
CA TRP A 1051 4.47 10.96 -9.85
C TRP A 1051 4.60 11.62 -8.46
N SER A 1052 4.10 10.99 -7.40
CA SER A 1052 4.30 11.44 -6.02
C SER A 1052 4.98 10.33 -5.21
N THR A 1053 4.24 9.27 -4.87
CA THR A 1053 4.65 8.18 -4.00
C THR A 1053 5.91 7.48 -4.46
N LYS A 1054 5.96 7.07 -5.73
CA LYS A 1054 7.14 6.35 -6.24
C LYS A 1054 8.39 7.21 -6.30
N LEU A 1055 8.24 8.50 -6.60
CA LEU A 1055 9.37 9.43 -6.55
C LEU A 1055 9.84 9.63 -5.11
N MET A 1056 8.90 9.68 -4.16
CA MET A 1056 9.24 9.79 -2.74
C MET A 1056 9.95 8.57 -2.18
N ASP A 1057 9.52 7.36 -2.57
CA ASP A 1057 10.17 6.10 -2.17
C ASP A 1057 11.62 6.00 -2.65
N ALA A 1058 12.00 6.74 -3.69
CA ALA A 1058 13.39 6.82 -4.14
C ALA A 1058 14.30 7.59 -3.15
N PHE A 1059 13.73 8.36 -2.21
CA PHE A 1059 14.47 9.05 -1.16
C PHE A 1059 14.43 8.21 0.13
N ASN A 1060 15.59 7.72 0.58
CA ASN A 1060 15.75 7.03 1.86
C ASN A 1060 15.67 8.04 3.03
N TRP A 1061 14.54 8.70 3.19
CA TRP A 1061 14.35 9.72 4.22
C TRP A 1061 14.08 9.07 5.58
N THR A 1062 14.98 9.36 6.52
CA THR A 1062 14.76 9.08 7.93
C THR A 1062 14.37 10.40 8.59
N PRO A 1063 13.11 10.60 9.01
CA PRO A 1063 12.71 11.84 9.64
C PRO A 1063 13.54 12.09 10.91
N PRO A 1064 13.91 13.35 11.17
CA PRO A 1064 14.65 13.69 12.36
C PRO A 1064 13.78 13.40 13.59
N PRO A 1065 14.40 13.00 14.72
CA PRO A 1065 13.67 12.81 15.96
C PRO A 1065 12.97 14.11 16.37
N THR A 1066 11.76 14.00 16.91
CA THR A 1066 10.95 15.15 17.30
C THR A 1066 11.69 16.11 18.24
N THR A 1067 11.58 17.40 17.94
CA THR A 1067 12.00 18.49 18.84
C THR A 1067 10.91 18.83 19.85
N LYS A 1068 9.68 18.32 19.67
CA LYS A 1068 8.60 18.47 20.66
C LYS A 1068 8.84 17.51 21.84
N PRO A 1069 8.56 17.93 23.07
CA PRO A 1069 8.61 17.03 24.23
C PRO A 1069 7.61 15.88 24.03
N LEU A 1070 7.95 14.69 24.54
CA LEU A 1070 7.08 13.52 24.44
C LEU A 1070 5.67 13.84 24.97
N LYS A 1071 4.62 13.49 24.21
CA LYS A 1071 3.25 13.81 24.56
C LYS A 1071 2.84 13.06 25.83
N VAL A 1072 2.31 13.76 26.83
CA VAL A 1072 1.74 13.10 28.02
C VAL A 1072 0.38 12.54 27.65
N LEU A 1073 0.25 11.23 27.75
CA LEU A 1073 -0.99 10.52 27.44
C LEU A 1073 -1.88 10.39 28.68
N SER A 1074 -1.27 10.11 29.83
CA SER A 1074 -1.98 9.98 31.09
C SER A 1074 -1.05 10.24 32.28
N PHE A 1075 -1.66 10.55 33.43
CA PHE A 1075 -0.98 10.79 34.68
C PHE A 1075 -1.76 10.16 35.83
N ARG A 1076 -1.07 9.51 36.76
CA ARG A 1076 -1.70 8.95 37.97
C ARG A 1076 -0.84 9.09 39.22
N ILE A 1077 -1.53 9.22 40.35
CA ILE A 1077 -0.95 9.20 41.68
C ILE A 1077 -1.03 7.76 42.19
N LEU A 1078 0.10 7.19 42.57
CA LEU A 1078 0.15 5.81 43.05
C LEU A 1078 -0.12 5.74 44.56
N PRO A 1079 -0.96 4.81 45.03
CA PRO A 1079 -1.13 4.56 46.45
C PRO A 1079 0.19 3.99 47.01
N TYR A 1080 0.64 4.57 48.11
CA TYR A 1080 1.78 4.07 48.90
C TYR A 1080 1.29 3.27 50.09
#